data_AF-A0A1H9T6A0-F1
#
_entry.id   AF-A0A1H9T6A0-F1
#
_cell.length_a   1.000
_cell.length_b   1.000
_cell.length_c   1.000
_cell.angle_alpha   90.00
_cell.angle_beta   90.00
_cell.angle_gamma   90.00
#
_symmetry.space_group_name_H-M   'P 1'
#
loop_
_entity.id
_entity.type
_entity.pdbx_description
1 polymer ?
#
loop_
_entity_poly.entity_id
_entity_poly.type
_entity_poly.pdbx_seq_one_letter_code
_entity_poly.pdbx_strand_id
1 'polypeptide(L)'
;MFTRNTRKVMRMIGLICLSFIAIFFMKKSAFIQAQTEKQETKQQQQLFATEKDEKFTDTLPNEGTELFEEKLKNDVQFKGYVQTLSKVSMIEKMNFESFSLNGNTTINDVKETKDGNFILTIANRNDQEYWVNRIFVFCIYLVKVTPDGQILNVLNIATSNNTVAPSNNTEQDGSFASDPSAIFENNHKYAMFYTGYTPQDKVHQKRMLSFDENLENLQYTTLQQTSYPGFYGNAYHQNQENDILNLGYLTNLTNAEVHTDKQMPIEKRDPTTGSVVEVKWFTLPSFAKLNEDATAYQAGWNAAINIRSVDKTSDGGYLANGFTNVPDAEGAKKIGITNFYVKWNAAGQYEWYKTSIVGGAFSTQTDLTTNSELVTTKIYNETKETELIKINLLTGKEEILHHFPPLTNITLKKNKSVEFKTEYDFYGYVASMTGEFEGYKNGPGMVVGSLKKDYQLASANFLQSDAPISIGTLTPIPNTDYFFVSGLTYSQTFSKMPPLTGWVPKRPYIEGTNSFFGSMKKIEDWAPAISAPARVVLNMDDADLALEKKNGQQGILDNWLLTGEKNGSLTSPLAVKVADTYDLHPEYGKLTAAELQAKINKNPLDNDLAIDWESLGFKLEERGPQKVKYFIADTSKQTTVTSRWINKVDDETIYNEKGALAVSNFAIDVKDVATIDEIEVKKLAKGSKYRRRKR
;
A
#
# COMPACT_ATOMS: atom_id res chain seq x y z
N MET A 1 -44.03 -42.35 -37.65
CA MET A 1 -42.56 -42.11 -37.71
C MET A 1 -42.14 -40.63 -37.86
N PHE A 2 -43.05 -39.68 -38.11
CA PHE A 2 -42.68 -38.28 -38.42
C PHE A 2 -42.58 -37.28 -37.24
N THR A 3 -42.90 -37.67 -36.00
CA THR A 3 -43.00 -36.74 -34.86
C THR A 3 -41.76 -36.66 -33.96
N ARG A 4 -40.80 -37.58 -34.12
CA ARG A 4 -39.58 -37.63 -33.30
C ARG A 4 -38.42 -36.79 -33.86
N ASN A 5 -38.35 -36.64 -35.18
CA ASN A 5 -37.32 -35.82 -35.83
C ASN A 5 -37.61 -34.32 -35.73
N THR A 6 -38.88 -33.90 -35.80
CA THR A 6 -39.26 -32.49 -35.66
C THR A 6 -38.93 -31.90 -34.29
N ARG A 7 -39.06 -32.67 -33.20
CA ARG A 7 -38.64 -32.22 -31.85
C ARG A 7 -37.12 -32.07 -31.70
N LYS A 8 -36.32 -32.92 -32.36
CA LYS A 8 -34.85 -32.79 -32.33
C LYS A 8 -34.40 -31.56 -33.13
N VAL A 9 -35.00 -31.33 -34.28
CA VAL A 9 -34.71 -30.15 -35.11
C VAL A 9 -35.11 -28.86 -34.39
N MET A 10 -36.28 -28.81 -33.75
CA MET A 10 -36.72 -27.65 -32.96
C MET A 10 -35.78 -27.33 -31.78
N ARG A 11 -35.28 -28.34 -31.07
CA ARG A 11 -34.31 -28.14 -29.97
C ARG A 11 -32.96 -27.64 -30.48
N MET A 12 -32.52 -28.15 -31.63
CA MET A 12 -31.26 -27.73 -32.24
C MET A 12 -31.35 -26.28 -32.75
N ILE A 13 -32.47 -25.91 -33.37
CA ILE A 13 -32.74 -24.52 -33.78
C ILE A 13 -32.81 -23.59 -32.56
N GLY A 14 -33.47 -24.02 -31.48
CA GLY A 14 -33.53 -23.23 -30.23
C GLY A 14 -32.15 -22.98 -29.60
N LEU A 15 -31.28 -23.99 -29.59
CA LEU A 15 -29.89 -23.86 -29.10
C LEU A 15 -29.05 -22.94 -29.99
N ILE A 16 -29.23 -23.01 -31.31
CA ILE A 16 -28.56 -22.12 -32.27
C ILE A 16 -29.05 -20.68 -32.09
N CYS A 17 -30.36 -20.46 -31.94
CA CYS A 17 -30.88 -19.11 -31.68
C CYS A 17 -30.38 -18.53 -30.36
N LEU A 18 -30.30 -19.34 -29.30
CA LEU A 18 -29.75 -18.92 -28.00
C LEU A 18 -28.26 -18.57 -28.09
N SER A 19 -27.46 -19.33 -28.84
CA SER A 19 -26.04 -19.01 -29.01
C SER A 19 -25.83 -17.73 -29.84
N PHE A 20 -26.64 -17.50 -30.89
CA PHE A 20 -26.60 -16.24 -31.64
C PHE A 20 -27.02 -15.03 -30.80
N ILE A 21 -28.03 -15.17 -29.93
CA ILE A 21 -28.43 -14.11 -29.00
C ILE A 21 -27.30 -13.82 -28.00
N ALA A 22 -26.68 -14.85 -27.41
CA ALA A 22 -25.56 -14.68 -26.49
C ALA A 22 -24.35 -14.00 -27.15
N ILE A 23 -24.00 -14.39 -28.39
CA ILE A 23 -22.91 -13.76 -29.16
C ILE A 23 -23.26 -12.29 -29.49
N PHE A 24 -24.52 -12.00 -29.82
CA PHE A 24 -24.96 -10.63 -30.08
C PHE A 24 -24.88 -9.75 -28.83
N PHE A 25 -25.28 -10.25 -27.66
CA PHE A 25 -25.14 -9.54 -26.40
C PHE A 25 -23.68 -9.36 -25.98
N MET A 26 -22.81 -10.37 -26.17
CA MET A 26 -21.38 -10.25 -25.89
C MET A 26 -20.68 -9.25 -26.82
N LYS A 27 -21.04 -9.21 -28.11
CA LYS A 27 -20.51 -8.19 -29.03
C LYS A 27 -21.01 -6.79 -28.71
N LYS A 28 -22.27 -6.65 -28.27
CA LYS A 28 -22.83 -5.36 -27.87
C LYS A 28 -22.23 -4.88 -26.55
N SER A 29 -21.99 -5.77 -25.58
CA SER A 29 -21.29 -5.41 -24.33
C SER A 29 -19.84 -5.06 -24.59
N ALA A 30 -19.11 -5.81 -25.43
CA ALA A 30 -17.74 -5.50 -25.82
C ALA A 30 -17.64 -4.19 -26.62
N PHE A 31 -18.64 -3.88 -27.47
CA PHE A 31 -18.68 -2.61 -28.21
C PHE A 31 -19.02 -1.43 -27.30
N ILE A 32 -19.96 -1.59 -26.36
CA ILE A 32 -20.27 -0.57 -25.36
C ILE A 32 -19.05 -0.37 -24.47
N GLN A 33 -18.43 -1.43 -23.97
CA GLN A 33 -17.23 -1.37 -23.14
C GLN A 33 -16.04 -0.76 -23.89
N ALA A 34 -15.86 -1.05 -25.18
CA ALA A 34 -14.85 -0.41 -26.02
C ALA A 34 -15.16 1.05 -26.36
N GLN A 35 -16.43 1.47 -26.38
CA GLN A 35 -16.83 2.88 -26.53
C GLN A 35 -16.73 3.65 -25.22
N THR A 36 -17.05 3.03 -24.08
CA THR A 36 -16.80 3.58 -22.75
C THR A 36 -15.31 3.68 -22.48
N GLU A 37 -14.52 2.65 -22.80
CA GLU A 37 -13.05 2.70 -22.78
C GLU A 37 -12.52 3.74 -23.77
N LYS A 38 -13.05 3.90 -24.99
CA LYS A 38 -12.60 4.98 -25.91
C LYS A 38 -13.02 6.40 -25.46
N GLN A 39 -14.11 6.55 -24.72
CA GLN A 39 -14.52 7.83 -24.15
C GLN A 39 -13.76 8.14 -22.85
N GLU A 40 -13.44 7.14 -22.04
CA GLU A 40 -12.68 7.28 -20.78
C GLU A 40 -11.16 7.34 -21.02
N THR A 41 -10.62 6.62 -22.02
CA THR A 41 -9.22 6.77 -22.47
C THR A 41 -8.99 8.15 -23.09
N LYS A 42 -10.06 8.83 -23.55
CA LYS A 42 -10.03 10.25 -23.93
C LYS A 42 -10.23 11.22 -22.75
N GLN A 43 -10.57 10.74 -21.55
CA GLN A 43 -10.77 11.56 -20.35
C GLN A 43 -9.67 11.41 -19.29
N GLN A 44 -8.78 10.40 -19.36
CA GLN A 44 -7.85 10.10 -18.26
C GLN A 44 -6.43 9.68 -18.69
N GLN A 45 -5.91 10.18 -19.81
CA GLN A 45 -4.46 10.20 -20.02
C GLN A 45 -3.98 11.63 -20.00
N GLN A 46 -3.38 12.05 -18.89
CA GLN A 46 -2.27 13.01 -18.81
C GLN A 46 -1.94 13.31 -17.34
N LEU A 47 -0.74 12.89 -16.93
CA LEU A 47 -0.09 13.34 -15.71
C LEU A 47 1.34 13.74 -16.10
N PHE A 48 1.74 14.88 -15.55
CA PHE A 48 2.81 15.75 -15.99
C PHE A 48 4.21 15.20 -15.65
N ALA A 49 5.15 15.42 -16.56
CA ALA A 49 6.51 15.86 -16.25
C ALA A 49 7.17 16.52 -17.50
N THR A 50 8.04 17.46 -17.21
CA THR A 50 8.63 18.52 -18.05
C THR A 50 9.69 18.06 -19.05
N GLU A 51 9.75 18.69 -20.22
CA GLU A 51 10.99 19.21 -20.80
C GLU A 51 10.69 20.38 -21.76
N LYS A 52 11.67 21.29 -21.87
CA LYS A 52 11.61 22.63 -22.48
C LYS A 52 10.75 22.75 -23.76
N ASP A 53 9.96 23.83 -23.80
CA ASP A 53 9.37 24.45 -25.00
C ASP A 53 8.07 23.88 -25.62
N GLU A 54 7.07 23.47 -24.82
CA GLU A 54 5.69 23.40 -25.31
C GLU A 54 4.71 24.18 -24.43
N LYS A 55 4.11 25.22 -25.02
CA LYS A 55 2.99 25.97 -24.43
C LYS A 55 1.87 24.99 -24.04
N PHE A 56 1.26 25.23 -22.88
CA PHE A 56 0.04 24.60 -22.36
C PHE A 56 -0.95 24.28 -23.50
N THR A 57 -0.96 23.04 -23.98
CA THR A 57 -1.87 22.59 -25.04
C THR A 57 -2.77 21.48 -24.55
N ASP A 58 -3.36 21.63 -23.36
CA ASP A 58 -4.50 20.80 -22.95
C ASP A 58 -5.58 21.53 -22.16
N THR A 59 -6.81 21.03 -22.33
CA THR A 59 -8.03 21.63 -21.80
C THR A 59 -8.10 21.49 -20.29
N LEU A 60 -8.01 22.63 -19.60
CA LEU A 60 -8.32 22.77 -18.17
C LEU A 60 -9.59 21.96 -17.78
N PRO A 61 -9.59 21.28 -16.60
CA PRO A 61 -10.71 20.46 -16.16
C PRO A 61 -12.06 21.21 -16.14
N ASN A 62 -13.15 20.44 -16.19
CA ASN A 62 -14.50 20.99 -16.04
C ASN A 62 -14.67 21.66 -14.67
N GLU A 63 -15.52 22.69 -14.62
CA GLU A 63 -15.87 23.32 -13.33
C GLU A 63 -16.47 22.28 -12.40
N GLY A 64 -16.01 22.26 -11.15
CA GLY A 64 -16.60 21.48 -10.07
C GLY A 64 -18.07 21.87 -9.92
N THR A 65 -18.87 20.91 -9.50
CA THR A 65 -20.32 21.07 -9.34
C THR A 65 -20.75 20.22 -8.16
N GLU A 66 -21.56 20.74 -7.25
CA GLU A 66 -22.00 20.05 -6.01
C GLU A 66 -20.86 19.66 -5.05
N LEU A 67 -21.13 19.69 -3.74
CA LEU A 67 -20.27 19.10 -2.73
C LEU A 67 -20.68 17.64 -2.54
N PHE A 68 -19.73 16.74 -2.62
CA PHE A 68 -19.97 15.30 -2.48
C PHE A 68 -19.65 14.80 -1.09
N GLU A 69 -18.58 15.34 -0.52
CA GLU A 69 -18.13 14.92 0.80
C GLU A 69 -19.15 15.29 1.89
N GLU A 70 -19.68 14.28 2.59
CA GLU A 70 -20.84 14.45 3.48
C GLU A 70 -20.57 15.43 4.64
N LYS A 71 -19.35 15.41 5.19
CA LYS A 71 -18.92 16.33 6.25
C LYS A 71 -18.96 17.79 5.79
N LEU A 72 -18.54 18.08 4.55
CA LEU A 72 -18.56 19.43 3.99
C LEU A 72 -19.97 19.84 3.56
N LYS A 73 -20.71 18.91 2.92
CA LYS A 73 -22.05 19.16 2.36
C LYS A 73 -23.06 19.64 3.41
N ASN A 74 -22.99 19.11 4.62
CA ASN A 74 -23.95 19.40 5.69
C ASN A 74 -23.65 20.68 6.47
N ASP A 75 -22.49 21.32 6.22
CA ASP A 75 -22.08 22.51 6.95
C ASP A 75 -22.28 23.79 6.12
N VAL A 76 -23.00 24.75 6.71
CA VAL A 76 -23.35 26.03 6.10
C VAL A 76 -22.11 26.85 5.72
N GLN A 77 -20.98 26.64 6.39
CA GLN A 77 -19.73 27.36 6.09
C GLN A 77 -19.18 27.05 4.69
N PHE A 78 -19.52 25.90 4.11
CA PHE A 78 -19.09 25.50 2.77
C PHE A 78 -20.11 25.85 1.67
N LYS A 79 -21.07 26.74 1.97
CA LYS A 79 -21.99 27.27 0.95
C LYS A 79 -21.22 27.98 -0.17
N GLY A 80 -21.40 27.50 -1.41
CA GLY A 80 -20.75 28.06 -2.60
C GLY A 80 -19.40 27.43 -2.94
N TYR A 81 -18.93 26.47 -2.14
CA TYR A 81 -17.85 25.59 -2.56
C TYR A 81 -18.35 24.62 -3.64
N VAL A 82 -17.42 24.21 -4.49
CA VAL A 82 -17.61 23.16 -5.48
C VAL A 82 -16.54 22.10 -5.30
N GLN A 83 -16.84 20.87 -5.73
CA GLN A 83 -15.94 19.73 -5.64
C GLN A 83 -16.01 18.93 -6.96
N THR A 84 -14.91 18.30 -7.35
CA THR A 84 -14.95 17.30 -8.42
C THR A 84 -15.43 15.96 -7.87
N LEU A 85 -16.11 15.16 -8.69
CA LEU A 85 -16.54 13.78 -8.36
C LEU A 85 -15.39 12.78 -8.16
N SER A 86 -14.14 13.22 -8.24
CA SER A 86 -12.99 12.34 -8.09
C SER A 86 -12.79 11.99 -6.62
N LYS A 87 -12.73 10.69 -6.34
CA LYS A 87 -12.29 10.17 -5.05
C LYS A 87 -11.25 9.07 -5.22
N VAL A 88 -10.38 8.93 -4.24
CA VAL A 88 -9.46 7.80 -4.11
C VAL A 88 -9.75 7.06 -2.81
N SER A 89 -9.27 5.82 -2.74
CA SER A 89 -9.34 5.03 -1.51
C SER A 89 -8.14 5.35 -0.63
N MET A 90 -8.36 5.66 0.64
CA MET A 90 -7.30 5.75 1.64
C MET A 90 -7.43 4.66 2.69
N ILE A 91 -6.30 4.21 3.26
CA ILE A 91 -6.30 3.27 4.37
C ILE A 91 -5.82 4.02 5.62
N GLU A 92 -6.66 4.04 6.64
CA GLU A 92 -6.43 4.74 7.90
C GLU A 92 -6.13 3.74 9.02
N LYS A 93 -5.22 4.10 9.92
CA LYS A 93 -5.03 3.41 11.19
C LYS A 93 -6.21 3.72 12.12
N MET A 94 -6.88 2.68 12.62
CA MET A 94 -7.92 2.81 13.62
C MET A 94 -7.33 2.51 15.01
N ASN A 95 -7.67 1.35 15.58
CA ASN A 95 -7.19 0.94 16.89
C ASN A 95 -6.03 -0.04 16.75
N PHE A 96 -4.85 0.27 17.33
CA PHE A 96 -3.76 -0.69 17.52
C PHE A 96 -3.47 -0.90 19.00
N GLU A 97 -3.57 -2.15 19.43
CA GLU A 97 -3.07 -2.65 20.70
C GLU A 97 -1.64 -3.21 20.54
N SER A 98 -0.99 -3.49 21.66
CA SER A 98 0.40 -3.95 21.69
C SER A 98 0.62 -5.13 22.63
N PHE A 99 1.70 -5.87 22.39
CA PHE A 99 2.20 -6.92 23.29
C PHE A 99 3.72 -6.73 23.49
N SER A 100 4.15 -6.72 24.75
CA SER A 100 5.54 -6.46 25.12
C SER A 100 6.01 -7.39 26.23
N LEU A 101 7.17 -8.00 26.00
CA LEU A 101 7.93 -8.80 26.96
C LEU A 101 9.41 -8.40 26.94
N ASN A 102 10.20 -8.98 27.83
CA ASN A 102 11.63 -8.65 27.98
C ASN A 102 12.54 -9.20 26.87
N GLY A 103 12.03 -10.07 25.97
CA GLY A 103 12.71 -10.47 24.73
C GLY A 103 12.18 -9.75 23.49
N ASN A 104 12.61 -10.20 22.32
CA ASN A 104 11.98 -9.84 21.04
C ASN A 104 10.62 -10.52 20.96
N THR A 105 9.56 -9.71 20.84
CA THR A 105 8.19 -10.21 20.74
C THR A 105 7.75 -10.20 19.27
N THR A 106 7.52 -11.38 18.69
CA THR A 106 7.16 -11.55 17.28
C THR A 106 5.81 -12.23 17.10
N ILE A 107 5.03 -11.77 16.14
CA ILE A 107 3.81 -12.45 15.69
C ILE A 107 4.20 -13.43 14.60
N ASN A 108 4.08 -14.73 14.89
CA ASN A 108 4.45 -15.80 13.98
C ASN A 108 3.33 -16.17 13.01
N ASP A 109 2.07 -16.08 13.46
CA ASP A 109 0.90 -16.36 12.64
C ASP A 109 -0.36 -15.69 13.18
N VAL A 110 -1.34 -15.51 12.30
CA VAL A 110 -2.68 -14.97 12.61
C VAL A 110 -3.74 -15.84 11.93
N LYS A 111 -4.69 -16.34 12.70
CA LYS A 111 -5.80 -17.15 12.22
C LYS A 111 -7.15 -16.54 12.57
N GLU A 112 -7.96 -16.26 11.56
CA GLU A 112 -9.37 -15.90 11.76
C GLU A 112 -10.16 -17.11 12.30
N THR A 113 -11.00 -16.87 13.30
CA THR A 113 -11.87 -17.86 13.93
C THR A 113 -13.30 -17.74 13.40
N LYS A 114 -14.12 -18.79 13.60
CA LYS A 114 -15.49 -18.85 13.05
C LYS A 114 -16.43 -17.80 13.63
N ASP A 115 -16.16 -17.32 14.84
CA ASP A 115 -16.86 -16.22 15.48
C ASP A 115 -16.41 -14.83 14.97
N GLY A 116 -15.52 -14.77 13.98
CA GLY A 116 -15.02 -13.54 13.37
C GLY A 116 -13.90 -12.85 14.16
N ASN A 117 -13.38 -13.49 15.21
CA ASN A 117 -12.22 -13.02 15.96
C ASN A 117 -10.91 -13.54 15.32
N PHE A 118 -9.77 -13.21 15.94
CA PHE A 118 -8.45 -13.66 15.49
C PHE A 118 -7.67 -14.29 16.62
N ILE A 119 -6.91 -15.35 16.32
CA ILE A 119 -5.92 -15.94 17.22
C ILE A 119 -4.53 -15.65 16.66
N LEU A 120 -3.69 -15.02 17.47
CA LEU A 120 -2.30 -14.73 17.16
C LEU A 120 -1.38 -15.69 17.90
N THR A 121 -0.36 -16.18 17.21
CA THR A 121 0.77 -16.84 17.86
C THR A 121 1.87 -15.81 18.08
N ILE A 122 2.15 -15.48 19.35
CA ILE A 122 3.18 -14.51 19.73
C ILE A 122 4.34 -15.25 20.39
N ALA A 123 5.53 -15.21 19.77
CA ALA A 123 6.76 -15.74 20.35
C ALA A 123 7.56 -14.64 21.04
N ASN A 124 8.18 -14.96 22.17
CA ASN A 124 9.14 -14.11 22.86
C ASN A 124 10.49 -14.83 22.90
N ARG A 125 11.53 -14.21 22.30
CA ARG A 125 12.85 -14.82 22.08
C ARG A 125 14.00 -13.91 22.49
N ASN A 126 15.11 -14.49 22.97
CA ASN A 126 16.37 -13.78 23.25
C ASN A 126 17.57 -14.40 22.51
N ASP A 127 17.41 -14.73 21.23
CA ASP A 127 18.41 -15.48 20.45
C ASP A 127 19.84 -14.91 20.57
N GLN A 128 20.02 -13.59 20.53
CA GLN A 128 21.34 -12.95 20.62
C GLN A 128 22.01 -13.16 22.01
N GLU A 129 21.27 -12.99 23.09
CA GLU A 129 21.79 -13.18 24.46
C GLU A 129 22.04 -14.66 24.77
N TYR A 130 21.25 -15.56 24.21
CA TYR A 130 21.40 -17.01 24.41
C TYR A 130 22.82 -17.48 24.04
N TRP A 131 23.40 -16.98 22.95
CA TRP A 131 24.75 -17.37 22.54
C TRP A 131 25.84 -16.90 23.50
N VAL A 132 25.59 -15.81 24.23
CA VAL A 132 26.55 -15.20 25.17
C VAL A 132 26.42 -15.79 26.57
N ASN A 133 25.20 -15.79 27.12
CA ASN A 133 24.96 -16.08 28.53
C ASN A 133 24.28 -17.43 28.78
N ARG A 134 23.88 -18.16 27.72
CA ARG A 134 23.12 -19.43 27.80
C ARG A 134 21.83 -19.31 28.61
N ILE A 135 21.23 -18.12 28.64
CA ILE A 135 19.93 -17.89 29.27
C ILE A 135 18.85 -18.09 28.21
N PHE A 136 17.91 -19.02 28.45
CA PHE A 136 16.79 -19.28 27.57
C PHE A 136 15.60 -18.40 27.94
N VAL A 137 15.21 -17.49 27.05
CA VAL A 137 13.92 -16.80 27.12
C VAL A 137 13.19 -17.08 25.83
N PHE A 138 12.57 -18.26 25.78
CA PHE A 138 11.76 -18.75 24.66
C PHE A 138 10.40 -19.15 25.19
N CYS A 139 9.38 -18.36 24.92
CA CYS A 139 8.01 -18.73 25.25
C CYS A 139 7.05 -18.31 24.13
N ILE A 140 5.93 -19.03 24.05
CA ILE A 140 4.88 -18.79 23.05
C ILE A 140 3.57 -18.54 23.78
N TYR A 141 2.86 -17.51 23.32
CA TYR A 141 1.52 -17.17 23.73
C TYR A 141 0.56 -17.32 22.56
N LEU A 142 -0.61 -17.90 22.82
CA LEU A 142 -1.78 -17.74 21.97
C LEU A 142 -2.60 -16.58 22.51
N VAL A 143 -2.94 -15.63 21.64
CA VAL A 143 -3.68 -14.41 22.01
C VAL A 143 -4.91 -14.31 21.13
N LYS A 144 -6.11 -14.42 21.73
CA LYS A 144 -7.38 -14.20 21.03
C LYS A 144 -7.74 -12.72 21.10
N VAL A 145 -8.07 -12.12 19.96
CA VAL A 145 -8.42 -10.71 19.85
C VAL A 145 -9.65 -10.50 18.97
N THR A 146 -10.35 -9.40 19.18
CA THR A 146 -11.39 -8.90 18.26
C THR A 146 -10.80 -8.32 16.98
N PRO A 147 -11.60 -8.09 15.93
CA PRO A 147 -11.15 -7.41 14.71
C PRO A 147 -10.52 -6.03 14.92
N ASP A 148 -10.93 -5.30 15.96
CA ASP A 148 -10.35 -4.01 16.34
C ASP A 148 -9.14 -4.12 17.28
N GLY A 149 -8.70 -5.34 17.62
CA GLY A 149 -7.48 -5.62 18.37
C GLY A 149 -7.65 -5.77 19.88
N GLN A 150 -8.86 -5.66 20.43
CA GLN A 150 -9.09 -5.88 21.86
C GLN A 150 -8.72 -7.32 22.25
N ILE A 151 -7.87 -7.48 23.27
CA ILE A 151 -7.50 -8.79 23.78
C ILE A 151 -8.68 -9.41 24.55
N LEU A 152 -9.12 -10.58 24.10
CA LEU A 152 -10.19 -11.37 24.71
C LEU A 152 -9.64 -12.46 25.64
N ASN A 153 -8.57 -13.15 25.22
CA ASN A 153 -7.94 -14.19 26.00
C ASN A 153 -6.44 -14.30 25.65
N VAL A 154 -5.62 -14.73 26.60
CA VAL A 154 -4.20 -15.02 26.40
C VAL A 154 -3.86 -16.33 27.10
N LEU A 155 -3.03 -17.15 26.48
CA LEU A 155 -2.62 -18.45 27.00
C LEU A 155 -1.12 -18.67 26.74
N ASN A 156 -0.34 -18.90 27.80
CA ASN A 156 1.02 -19.44 27.65
C ASN A 156 0.95 -20.95 27.37
N ILE A 157 1.46 -21.40 26.23
CA ILE A 157 1.22 -22.78 25.79
C ILE A 157 1.95 -23.84 26.63
N ALA A 158 3.03 -23.47 27.32
CA ALA A 158 3.83 -24.40 28.13
C ALA A 158 3.34 -24.52 29.58
N THR A 159 2.64 -23.51 30.10
CA THR A 159 2.11 -23.51 31.48
C THR A 159 0.60 -23.58 31.55
N SER A 160 -0.10 -23.31 30.45
CA SER A 160 -1.55 -23.08 30.38
C SER A 160 -2.06 -21.95 31.29
N ASN A 161 -1.17 -21.04 31.68
CA ASN A 161 -1.56 -19.85 32.45
C ASN A 161 -2.06 -18.74 31.52
N ASN A 162 -3.06 -18.00 32.00
CA ASN A 162 -3.62 -16.85 31.29
C ASN A 162 -3.01 -15.51 31.72
N THR A 163 -1.81 -15.56 32.32
CA THR A 163 -1.05 -14.39 32.74
C THR A 163 0.16 -14.20 31.83
N VAL A 164 0.47 -12.93 31.57
CA VAL A 164 1.66 -12.55 30.79
C VAL A 164 2.67 -11.98 31.75
N ALA A 165 3.82 -12.65 31.86
CA ALA A 165 4.92 -12.22 32.72
C ALA A 165 6.26 -12.34 31.98
N PRO A 166 7.17 -11.35 32.12
CA PRO A 166 8.55 -11.49 31.68
C PRO A 166 9.22 -12.66 32.40
N SER A 167 9.98 -13.46 31.65
CA SER A 167 10.74 -14.58 32.20
C SER A 167 12.22 -14.25 32.24
N ASN A 168 12.88 -14.58 33.35
CA ASN A 168 14.33 -14.52 33.43
C ASN A 168 15.01 -15.74 32.80
N ASN A 169 14.36 -16.90 32.86
CA ASN A 169 14.78 -18.14 32.23
C ASN A 169 13.56 -19.07 32.10
N THR A 170 13.11 -19.30 30.88
CA THR A 170 11.88 -20.06 30.57
C THR A 170 12.03 -21.55 30.82
N GLU A 171 13.25 -22.09 30.84
CA GLU A 171 13.49 -23.48 31.24
C GLU A 171 13.32 -23.66 32.75
N GLN A 172 13.74 -22.66 33.55
CA GLN A 172 13.65 -22.71 35.01
C GLN A 172 12.24 -22.49 35.54
N ASP A 173 11.48 -21.56 34.95
CA ASP A 173 10.09 -21.29 35.34
C ASP A 173 9.07 -22.24 34.67
N GLY A 174 9.54 -23.11 33.77
CA GLY A 174 8.72 -24.11 33.10
C GLY A 174 7.85 -23.58 31.96
N SER A 175 8.08 -22.35 31.48
CA SER A 175 7.36 -21.72 30.36
C SER A 175 8.04 -21.88 29.00
N PHE A 176 9.08 -22.71 28.91
CA PHE A 176 9.83 -22.93 27.67
C PHE A 176 8.97 -23.47 26.53
N ALA A 177 8.88 -22.70 25.45
CA ALA A 177 8.31 -23.10 24.17
C ALA A 177 8.93 -22.26 23.03
N SER A 178 9.34 -22.91 21.94
CA SER A 178 10.00 -22.30 20.77
C SER A 178 9.45 -22.84 19.45
N ASP A 179 9.83 -22.14 18.38
CA ASP A 179 9.63 -22.53 16.98
C ASP A 179 8.19 -22.93 16.65
N PRO A 180 7.22 -22.01 16.85
CA PRO A 180 5.83 -22.29 16.53
C PRO A 180 5.64 -22.40 15.01
N SER A 181 4.78 -23.33 14.60
CA SER A 181 4.22 -23.35 13.24
C SER A 181 3.11 -22.32 13.07
N ALA A 182 2.64 -22.16 11.84
CA ALA A 182 1.33 -21.56 11.58
C ALA A 182 0.21 -22.36 12.26
N ILE A 183 -0.89 -21.69 12.57
CA ILE A 183 -2.13 -22.27 13.09
C ILE A 183 -2.94 -22.81 11.92
N PHE A 184 -3.28 -24.08 11.97
CA PHE A 184 -4.13 -24.73 10.98
C PHE A 184 -5.44 -25.22 11.62
N GLU A 185 -6.52 -25.23 10.84
CA GLU A 185 -7.80 -25.82 11.28
C GLU A 185 -7.77 -27.33 11.03
N ASN A 186 -8.23 -28.09 12.01
CA ASN A 186 -8.42 -29.53 11.90
C ASN A 186 -9.68 -29.97 12.65
N ASN A 187 -10.66 -30.55 11.95
CA ASN A 187 -11.90 -31.08 12.52
C ASN A 187 -12.61 -30.09 13.47
N HIS A 188 -12.74 -28.83 13.04
CA HIS A 188 -13.33 -27.73 13.81
C HIS A 188 -12.56 -27.29 15.07
N LYS A 189 -11.36 -27.82 15.28
CA LYS A 189 -10.37 -27.31 16.23
C LYS A 189 -9.24 -26.61 15.48
N TYR A 190 -8.41 -25.89 16.23
CA TYR A 190 -7.16 -25.33 15.75
C TYR A 190 -6.01 -26.17 16.28
N ALA A 191 -4.90 -26.19 15.54
CA ALA A 191 -3.70 -26.85 15.98
C ALA A 191 -2.45 -26.11 15.52
N MET A 192 -1.36 -26.32 16.24
CA MET A 192 -0.03 -25.82 15.91
C MET A 192 1.04 -26.79 16.39
N PHE A 193 2.20 -26.77 15.74
CA PHE A 193 3.39 -27.45 16.20
C PHE A 193 4.33 -26.50 16.93
N TYR A 194 5.07 -27.01 17.90
CA TYR A 194 6.10 -26.27 18.61
C TYR A 194 7.12 -27.22 19.23
N THR A 195 8.22 -26.68 19.74
CA THR A 195 9.20 -27.42 20.55
C THR A 195 9.18 -26.89 21.98
N GLY A 196 9.08 -27.74 22.99
CA GLY A 196 9.20 -27.31 24.38
C GLY A 196 8.34 -28.08 25.36
N TYR A 197 7.91 -27.40 26.41
CA TYR A 197 7.23 -27.99 27.56
C TYR A 197 5.71 -28.03 27.39
N THR A 198 5.07 -28.81 28.26
CA THR A 198 3.63 -28.77 28.55
C THR A 198 3.44 -28.47 30.03
N PRO A 199 2.21 -28.25 30.51
CA PRO A 199 1.99 -28.05 31.94
C PRO A 199 2.40 -29.27 32.78
N GLN A 200 2.31 -30.49 32.22
CA GLN A 200 2.58 -31.75 32.92
C GLN A 200 3.96 -32.35 32.63
N ASP A 201 4.64 -31.92 31.56
CA ASP A 201 5.88 -32.54 31.09
C ASP A 201 6.89 -31.46 30.65
N LYS A 202 8.04 -31.43 31.32
CA LYS A 202 9.13 -30.46 31.13
C LYS A 202 10.30 -31.04 30.31
N VAL A 203 10.03 -32.01 29.44
CA VAL A 203 11.01 -32.51 28.46
C VAL A 203 11.03 -31.62 27.22
N HIS A 204 12.24 -31.23 26.78
CA HIS A 204 12.48 -30.51 25.53
C HIS A 204 12.24 -31.45 24.35
N GLN A 205 11.05 -31.39 23.76
CA GLN A 205 10.69 -32.21 22.60
C GLN A 205 9.65 -31.53 21.71
N LYS A 206 9.51 -32.05 20.50
CA LYS A 206 8.53 -31.57 19.53
C LYS A 206 7.12 -32.02 19.90
N ARG A 207 6.17 -31.11 19.76
CA ARG A 207 4.78 -31.32 20.15
C ARG A 207 3.82 -30.70 19.16
N MET A 208 2.60 -31.23 19.16
CA MET A 208 1.43 -30.61 18.56
C MET A 208 0.48 -30.21 19.69
N LEU A 209 0.03 -28.96 19.67
CA LEU A 209 -1.03 -28.45 20.53
C LEU A 209 -2.30 -28.34 19.69
N SER A 210 -3.40 -28.90 20.19
CA SER A 210 -4.75 -28.71 19.63
C SER A 210 -5.64 -28.00 20.65
N PHE A 211 -6.47 -27.07 20.19
CA PHE A 211 -7.28 -26.17 21.01
C PHE A 211 -8.53 -25.71 20.25
N ASP A 212 -9.53 -25.17 20.94
CA ASP A 212 -10.71 -24.56 20.32
C ASP A 212 -10.55 -23.04 20.11
N GLU A 213 -11.56 -22.39 19.52
CA GLU A 213 -11.54 -20.96 19.25
C GLU A 213 -11.48 -20.07 20.50
N ASN A 214 -11.73 -20.60 21.69
CA ASN A 214 -11.67 -19.87 22.95
C ASN A 214 -10.34 -20.06 23.69
N LEU A 215 -9.40 -20.79 23.08
CA LEU A 215 -8.14 -21.24 23.69
C LEU A 215 -8.37 -22.19 24.87
N GLU A 216 -9.45 -22.96 24.81
CA GLU A 216 -9.79 -23.99 25.79
C GLU A 216 -9.55 -25.40 25.20
N ASN A 217 -9.85 -26.43 26.00
CA ASN A 217 -9.80 -27.85 25.60
C ASN A 217 -8.45 -28.28 24.99
N LEU A 218 -7.37 -27.82 25.62
CA LEU A 218 -5.98 -28.04 25.19
C LEU A 218 -5.62 -29.52 25.19
N GLN A 219 -5.06 -29.99 24.08
CA GLN A 219 -4.55 -31.35 23.92
C GLN A 219 -3.12 -31.31 23.38
N TYR A 220 -2.20 -31.96 24.09
CA TYR A 220 -0.79 -32.01 23.74
C TYR A 220 -0.42 -33.41 23.23
N THR A 221 0.16 -33.46 22.03
CA THR A 221 0.65 -34.71 21.43
C THR A 221 2.16 -34.62 21.24
N THR A 222 2.92 -35.55 21.83
CA THR A 222 4.37 -35.65 21.59
C THR A 222 4.62 -36.25 20.21
N LEU A 223 5.50 -35.61 19.44
CA LEU A 223 5.84 -36.05 18.10
C LEU A 223 7.11 -36.90 18.09
N GLN A 224 7.09 -37.98 17.32
CA GLN A 224 8.32 -38.69 17.01
C GLN A 224 9.18 -37.87 16.05
N GLN A 225 10.44 -37.70 16.43
CA GLN A 225 11.45 -37.06 15.60
C GLN A 225 12.16 -38.12 14.75
N THR A 226 12.00 -38.01 13.44
CA THR A 226 12.85 -38.74 12.51
C THR A 226 14.18 -37.99 12.39
N SER A 227 15.29 -38.66 12.64
CA SER A 227 16.62 -38.11 12.40
C SER A 227 17.14 -38.57 11.04
N TYR A 228 17.62 -37.62 10.25
CA TYR A 228 18.32 -37.89 9.00
C TYR A 228 19.74 -37.32 9.13
N PRO A 229 20.80 -38.06 8.76
CA PRO A 229 22.18 -37.58 8.91
C PRO A 229 22.38 -36.21 8.24
N GLY A 230 22.89 -35.23 8.99
CA GLY A 230 23.16 -33.87 8.50
C GLY A 230 21.93 -32.97 8.31
N PHE A 231 20.73 -33.44 8.67
CA PHE A 231 19.49 -32.69 8.53
C PHE A 231 18.78 -32.56 9.88
N TYR A 232 18.41 -31.34 10.20
CA TYR A 232 17.66 -31.01 11.40
C TYR A 232 16.32 -30.44 10.98
N GLY A 233 15.26 -31.23 11.11
CA GLY A 233 13.89 -30.74 10.92
C GLY A 233 13.49 -29.92 12.14
N ASN A 234 13.03 -28.69 11.97
CA ASN A 234 12.51 -27.85 13.07
C ASN A 234 11.39 -26.89 12.66
N ALA A 235 11.10 -26.75 11.37
CA ALA A 235 10.10 -25.82 10.88
C ALA A 235 8.91 -26.58 10.33
N TYR A 236 7.70 -26.15 10.67
CA TYR A 236 6.48 -26.71 10.13
C TYR A 236 5.78 -25.66 9.30
N HIS A 237 5.41 -26.02 8.07
CA HIS A 237 4.79 -25.15 7.11
C HIS A 237 3.52 -25.79 6.57
N GLN A 238 2.43 -25.04 6.50
CA GLN A 238 1.23 -25.44 5.79
C GLN A 238 1.31 -24.90 4.36
N ASN A 239 1.34 -25.79 3.37
CA ASN A 239 1.40 -25.38 1.97
C ASN A 239 0.01 -25.01 1.42
N GLN A 240 -0.04 -24.56 0.17
CA GLN A 240 -1.30 -24.20 -0.52
C GLN A 240 -2.32 -25.35 -0.66
N GLU A 241 -1.89 -26.62 -0.60
CA GLU A 241 -2.79 -27.79 -0.61
C GLU A 241 -3.28 -28.16 0.81
N ASN A 242 -2.99 -27.32 1.81
CA ASN A 242 -3.24 -27.54 3.25
C ASN A 242 -2.46 -28.71 3.86
N ASP A 243 -1.43 -29.22 3.16
CA ASP A 243 -0.55 -30.24 3.71
C ASP A 243 0.39 -29.61 4.74
N ILE A 244 0.57 -30.33 5.85
CA ILE A 244 1.56 -29.98 6.87
C ILE A 244 2.90 -30.59 6.48
N LEU A 245 3.88 -29.74 6.18
CA LEU A 245 5.23 -30.13 5.82
C LEU A 245 6.18 -29.84 6.98
N ASN A 246 6.93 -30.85 7.42
CA ASN A 246 8.10 -30.66 8.28
C ASN A 246 9.31 -30.37 7.39
N LEU A 247 9.72 -29.12 7.43
CA LEU A 247 10.89 -28.57 6.77
C LEU A 247 12.07 -28.57 7.73
N GLY A 248 13.27 -28.57 7.19
CA GLY A 248 14.47 -28.52 7.99
C GLY A 248 15.57 -27.73 7.35
N TYR A 249 16.70 -27.77 8.03
CA TYR A 249 17.91 -27.09 7.63
C TYR A 249 19.06 -28.09 7.57
N LEU A 250 19.87 -27.92 6.54
CA LEU A 250 21.19 -28.52 6.44
C LEU A 250 22.14 -27.57 7.15
N THR A 251 22.96 -28.07 8.07
CA THR A 251 23.90 -27.27 8.90
C THR A 251 25.16 -28.09 9.15
N ASN A 252 26.22 -27.46 9.65
CA ASN A 252 27.54 -28.06 9.87
C ASN A 252 28.10 -28.70 8.61
N LEU A 253 27.83 -28.09 7.45
CA LEU A 253 28.36 -28.56 6.17
C LEU A 253 29.89 -28.50 6.22
N THR A 254 30.55 -29.63 5.95
CA THR A 254 32.01 -29.64 5.77
C THR A 254 32.40 -28.90 4.49
N ASN A 255 33.69 -28.58 4.33
CA ASN A 255 34.18 -27.88 3.14
C ASN A 255 33.83 -28.61 1.82
N ALA A 256 33.86 -29.95 1.80
CA ALA A 256 33.44 -30.72 0.63
C ALA A 256 31.91 -30.63 0.38
N GLU A 257 31.13 -30.47 1.43
CA GLU A 257 29.66 -30.43 1.37
C GLU A 257 29.12 -29.08 0.94
N VAL A 258 29.85 -28.00 1.19
CA VAL A 258 29.55 -26.66 0.67
C VAL A 258 29.51 -26.64 -0.86
N HIS A 259 30.30 -27.51 -1.51
CA HIS A 259 30.44 -27.55 -2.97
C HIS A 259 29.69 -28.70 -3.65
N THR A 260 28.97 -29.54 -2.90
CA THR A 260 28.24 -30.69 -3.45
C THR A 260 26.73 -30.55 -3.25
N ASP A 261 25.96 -30.94 -4.26
CA ASP A 261 24.50 -30.97 -4.17
C ASP A 261 24.08 -31.99 -3.11
N LYS A 262 22.98 -31.73 -2.40
CA LYS A 262 22.54 -32.54 -1.25
C LYS A 262 21.15 -33.11 -1.45
N GLN A 263 20.90 -34.26 -0.83
CA GLN A 263 19.54 -34.79 -0.72
C GLN A 263 18.93 -34.28 0.57
N MET A 264 17.70 -33.78 0.49
CA MET A 264 16.97 -33.23 1.61
C MET A 264 15.58 -33.88 1.70
N PRO A 265 15.22 -34.50 2.84
CA PRO A 265 13.90 -35.05 3.03
C PRO A 265 12.92 -33.94 3.44
N ILE A 266 11.71 -34.01 2.89
CA ILE A 266 10.56 -33.25 3.36
C ILE A 266 9.49 -34.24 3.77
N GLU A 267 9.01 -34.10 5.00
CA GLU A 267 7.99 -34.99 5.54
C GLU A 267 6.63 -34.33 5.48
N LYS A 268 5.64 -35.00 4.88
CA LYS A 268 4.23 -34.67 5.03
C LYS A 268 3.72 -35.30 6.31
N ARG A 269 2.96 -34.55 7.11
CA ARG A 269 2.38 -35.01 8.37
C ARG A 269 0.87 -34.95 8.36
N ASP A 270 0.27 -35.90 9.07
CA ASP A 270 -1.15 -35.93 9.32
C ASP A 270 -1.53 -34.80 10.29
N PRO A 271 -2.48 -33.92 9.95
CA PRO A 271 -2.82 -32.77 10.79
C PRO A 271 -3.54 -33.16 12.09
N THR A 272 -3.99 -34.41 12.25
CA THR A 272 -4.73 -34.89 13.43
C THR A 272 -3.84 -35.57 14.44
N THR A 273 -2.86 -36.33 13.98
CA THR A 273 -1.97 -37.12 14.81
C THR A 273 -0.56 -36.57 14.85
N GLY A 274 -0.20 -35.69 13.90
CA GLY A 274 1.17 -35.22 13.68
C GLY A 274 2.11 -36.30 13.15
N SER A 275 1.61 -37.50 12.85
CA SER A 275 2.40 -38.62 12.35
C SER A 275 2.91 -38.35 10.94
N VAL A 276 4.08 -38.89 10.59
CA VAL A 276 4.61 -38.80 9.22
C VAL A 276 3.77 -39.69 8.30
N VAL A 277 3.24 -39.10 7.23
CA VAL A 277 2.41 -39.77 6.21
C VAL A 277 3.24 -40.10 4.97
N GLU A 278 4.15 -39.20 4.59
CA GLU A 278 4.99 -39.34 3.42
C GLU A 278 6.35 -38.68 3.67
N VAL A 279 7.42 -39.26 3.11
CA VAL A 279 8.74 -38.64 3.07
C VAL A 279 9.17 -38.57 1.61
N LYS A 280 9.46 -37.37 1.13
CA LYS A 280 9.93 -37.13 -0.24
C LYS A 280 11.32 -36.50 -0.23
N TRP A 281 12.19 -37.00 -1.09
CA TRP A 281 13.58 -36.56 -1.18
C TRP A 281 13.76 -35.58 -2.34
N PHE A 282 14.46 -34.49 -2.06
CA PHE A 282 14.73 -33.43 -3.02
C PHE A 282 16.25 -33.21 -3.16
N THR A 283 16.72 -33.11 -4.40
CA THR A 283 18.08 -32.65 -4.69
C THR A 283 18.13 -31.14 -4.52
N LEU A 284 18.94 -30.66 -3.59
CA LEU A 284 19.19 -29.26 -3.33
C LEU A 284 20.50 -28.83 -3.99
N PRO A 285 20.55 -27.68 -4.69
CA PRO A 285 21.81 -27.09 -5.12
C PRO A 285 22.76 -26.89 -3.94
N SER A 286 24.06 -27.06 -4.17
CA SER A 286 25.08 -26.85 -3.14
C SER A 286 25.03 -25.43 -2.55
N PHE A 287 25.53 -25.27 -1.32
CA PHE A 287 25.62 -23.95 -0.67
C PHE A 287 26.34 -22.93 -1.58
N ALA A 288 27.43 -23.35 -2.22
CA ALA A 288 28.19 -22.49 -3.13
C ALA A 288 27.46 -22.10 -4.42
N LYS A 289 26.43 -22.86 -4.83
CA LYS A 289 25.55 -22.46 -5.94
C LYS A 289 24.50 -21.44 -5.49
N LEU A 290 24.05 -21.53 -4.24
CA LEU A 290 23.01 -20.67 -3.66
C LEU A 290 23.55 -19.39 -3.02
N ASN A 291 24.86 -19.30 -2.81
CA ASN A 291 25.51 -18.14 -2.20
C ASN A 291 26.84 -17.85 -2.91
N GLU A 292 26.92 -16.72 -3.62
CA GLU A 292 28.09 -16.31 -4.39
C GLU A 292 29.33 -16.03 -3.50
N ASP A 293 29.11 -15.63 -2.25
CA ASP A 293 30.18 -15.39 -1.26
C ASP A 293 30.74 -16.68 -0.66
N ALA A 294 30.23 -17.85 -1.05
CA ALA A 294 30.72 -19.12 -0.54
C ALA A 294 32.20 -19.38 -0.82
N THR A 295 32.82 -18.66 -1.76
CA THR A 295 34.28 -18.70 -1.97
C THR A 295 35.09 -18.22 -0.77
N ALA A 296 34.48 -17.41 0.11
CA ALA A 296 35.09 -16.96 1.36
C ALA A 296 34.91 -17.96 2.52
N TYR A 297 34.25 -19.10 2.29
CA TYR A 297 34.00 -20.10 3.33
C TYR A 297 35.31 -20.70 3.87
N GLN A 298 35.38 -20.88 5.19
CA GLN A 298 36.53 -21.47 5.87
C GLN A 298 36.12 -22.77 6.57
N ALA A 299 37.01 -23.75 6.53
CA ALA A 299 36.79 -25.02 7.24
C ALA A 299 36.56 -24.76 8.73
N GLY A 300 35.46 -25.30 9.27
CA GLY A 300 35.06 -25.11 10.66
C GLY A 300 33.92 -24.10 10.84
N TRP A 301 33.60 -23.29 9.83
CA TRP A 301 32.40 -22.45 9.84
C TRP A 301 31.12 -23.29 9.65
N ASN A 302 30.06 -22.91 10.34
CA ASN A 302 28.76 -23.54 10.25
C ASN A 302 27.94 -22.97 9.08
N ALA A 303 28.18 -23.45 7.86
CA ALA A 303 27.30 -23.12 6.75
C ALA A 303 25.96 -23.85 6.88
N ALA A 304 24.87 -23.13 6.66
CA ALA A 304 23.53 -23.68 6.68
C ALA A 304 22.65 -23.26 5.50
N ILE A 305 21.77 -24.17 5.08
CA ILE A 305 20.72 -23.95 4.10
C ILE A 305 19.38 -24.24 4.76
N ASN A 306 18.49 -23.24 4.78
CA ASN A 306 17.21 -23.31 5.45
C ASN A 306 16.09 -23.19 4.41
N ILE A 307 15.10 -24.09 4.45
CA ILE A 307 13.89 -24.02 3.63
C ILE A 307 12.74 -23.53 4.49
N ARG A 308 12.00 -22.53 4.01
CA ARG A 308 10.90 -21.88 4.76
C ARG A 308 9.52 -22.29 4.28
N SER A 309 9.35 -22.48 2.98
CA SER A 309 8.12 -22.97 2.37
C SER A 309 8.43 -23.92 1.22
N VAL A 310 7.46 -24.81 0.95
CA VAL A 310 7.45 -25.65 -0.24
C VAL A 310 6.03 -25.76 -0.74
N ASP A 311 5.82 -25.32 -1.97
CA ASP A 311 4.52 -25.31 -2.64
C ASP A 311 4.57 -26.13 -3.92
N LYS A 312 3.48 -26.80 -4.25
CA LYS A 312 3.38 -27.60 -5.47
C LYS A 312 3.07 -26.72 -6.67
N THR A 313 3.67 -27.05 -7.81
CA THR A 313 3.47 -26.32 -9.06
C THR A 313 2.52 -27.04 -10.01
N SER A 314 1.94 -26.29 -10.95
CA SER A 314 0.91 -26.75 -11.92
C SER A 314 1.37 -27.88 -12.83
N ASP A 315 2.68 -28.00 -13.05
CA ASP A 315 3.34 -29.09 -13.78
C ASP A 315 3.60 -30.35 -12.92
N GLY A 316 3.13 -30.36 -11.66
CA GLY A 316 3.34 -31.44 -10.69
C GLY A 316 4.69 -31.40 -9.97
N GLY A 317 5.51 -30.38 -10.22
CA GLY A 317 6.74 -30.10 -9.49
C GLY A 317 6.52 -29.36 -8.16
N TYR A 318 7.59 -28.76 -7.64
CA TYR A 318 7.60 -28.08 -6.35
C TYR A 318 8.49 -26.85 -6.38
N LEU A 319 8.08 -25.77 -5.73
CA LEU A 319 8.87 -24.57 -5.52
C LEU A 319 9.18 -24.44 -4.03
N ALA A 320 10.46 -24.35 -3.68
CA ALA A 320 10.89 -23.93 -2.35
C ALA A 320 11.31 -22.47 -2.34
N ASN A 321 11.07 -21.81 -1.22
CA ASN A 321 11.84 -20.63 -0.82
C ASN A 321 12.72 -20.95 0.40
N GLY A 322 13.82 -20.22 0.53
CA GLY A 322 14.77 -20.45 1.60
C GLY A 322 15.85 -19.40 1.68
N PHE A 323 16.82 -19.64 2.56
CA PHE A 323 17.99 -18.79 2.68
C PHE A 323 19.22 -19.58 3.12
N THR A 324 20.38 -19.08 2.74
CA THR A 324 21.67 -19.55 3.22
C THR A 324 22.21 -18.61 4.29
N ASN A 325 22.95 -19.14 5.27
CA ASN A 325 23.63 -18.33 6.26
C ASN A 325 24.88 -19.04 6.81
N VAL A 326 25.79 -18.24 7.39
CA VAL A 326 26.96 -18.70 8.16
C VAL A 326 26.97 -17.92 9.48
N PRO A 327 26.32 -18.42 10.54
CA PRO A 327 26.03 -17.65 11.74
C PRO A 327 27.28 -17.37 12.61
N ASP A 328 28.35 -18.16 12.45
CA ASP A 328 29.58 -18.15 13.23
C ASP A 328 30.79 -17.53 12.50
N ALA A 329 30.57 -16.93 11.32
CA ALA A 329 31.64 -16.27 10.59
C ALA A 329 32.14 -15.02 11.35
N GLU A 330 33.29 -15.14 12.03
CA GLU A 330 34.03 -14.03 12.64
C GLU A 330 35.06 -13.43 11.67
N GLY A 331 35.24 -12.10 11.69
CA GLY A 331 36.28 -11.38 10.93
C GLY A 331 35.78 -10.50 9.77
N ALA A 332 36.72 -9.98 8.98
CA ALA A 332 36.49 -8.91 8.00
C ALA A 332 35.70 -9.31 6.73
N LYS A 333 35.47 -10.61 6.49
CA LYS A 333 34.65 -11.13 5.38
C LYS A 333 33.55 -12.06 5.90
N LYS A 334 32.49 -11.47 6.42
CA LYS A 334 31.27 -12.19 6.80
C LYS A 334 30.52 -12.63 5.54
N ILE A 335 30.25 -13.93 5.39
CA ILE A 335 29.35 -14.42 4.33
C ILE A 335 27.94 -13.94 4.65
N GLY A 336 27.37 -13.10 3.79
CA GLY A 336 26.03 -12.57 4.01
C GLY A 336 24.93 -13.60 3.78
N ILE A 337 23.75 -13.32 4.32
CA ILE A 337 22.55 -14.13 4.08
C ILE A 337 22.13 -13.95 2.63
N THR A 338 21.84 -15.06 1.96
CA THR A 338 21.31 -15.06 0.59
C THR A 338 19.98 -15.79 0.57
N ASN A 339 18.92 -15.11 0.13
CA ASN A 339 17.60 -15.72 -0.07
C ASN A 339 17.59 -16.44 -1.41
N PHE A 340 16.80 -17.50 -1.54
CA PHE A 340 16.70 -18.23 -2.80
C PHE A 340 15.32 -18.82 -3.04
N TYR A 341 15.08 -19.13 -4.31
CA TYR A 341 14.04 -20.04 -4.77
C TYR A 341 14.68 -21.25 -5.47
N VAL A 342 14.15 -22.44 -5.24
CA VAL A 342 14.53 -23.66 -5.97
C VAL A 342 13.27 -24.30 -6.53
N LYS A 343 13.26 -24.54 -7.84
CA LYS A 343 12.20 -25.31 -8.50
C LYS A 343 12.66 -26.74 -8.73
N TRP A 344 11.85 -27.68 -8.29
CA TRP A 344 11.99 -29.10 -8.53
C TRP A 344 10.93 -29.61 -9.50
N ASN A 345 11.29 -30.67 -10.23
CA ASN A 345 10.33 -31.49 -10.94
C ASN A 345 9.58 -32.44 -9.98
N ALA A 346 8.63 -33.21 -10.51
CA ALA A 346 7.84 -34.15 -9.72
C ALA A 346 8.67 -35.24 -9.02
N ALA A 347 9.87 -35.55 -9.53
CA ALA A 347 10.81 -36.53 -8.97
C ALA A 347 11.73 -35.94 -7.88
N GLY A 348 11.64 -34.63 -7.60
CA GLY A 348 12.48 -33.95 -6.61
C GLY A 348 13.85 -33.51 -7.12
N GLN A 349 14.11 -33.56 -8.43
CA GLN A 349 15.34 -33.01 -9.01
C GLN A 349 15.16 -31.54 -9.34
N TYR A 350 16.13 -30.68 -8.99
CA TYR A 350 15.99 -29.25 -9.26
C TYR A 350 16.17 -28.98 -10.76
N GLU A 351 15.30 -28.13 -11.30
CA GLU A 351 15.31 -27.72 -12.70
C GLU A 351 16.03 -26.37 -12.85
N TRP A 352 15.76 -25.46 -11.93
CA TRP A 352 16.40 -24.16 -11.83
C TRP A 352 16.36 -23.64 -10.39
N TYR A 353 17.21 -22.65 -10.12
CA TYR A 353 17.19 -21.91 -8.87
C TYR A 353 17.45 -20.43 -9.15
N LYS A 354 17.02 -19.57 -8.21
CA LYS A 354 17.23 -18.13 -8.23
C LYS A 354 17.75 -17.72 -6.87
N THR A 355 18.74 -16.84 -6.84
CA THR A 355 19.27 -16.28 -5.60
C THR A 355 19.01 -14.79 -5.59
N SER A 356 18.79 -14.22 -4.40
CA SER A 356 19.08 -12.82 -4.23
C SER A 356 20.60 -12.66 -4.34
N ILE A 357 21.06 -11.46 -4.65
CA ILE A 357 22.44 -11.08 -4.32
C ILE A 357 22.65 -11.17 -2.80
N VAL A 358 23.90 -11.21 -2.36
CA VAL A 358 24.23 -11.28 -0.92
C VAL A 358 23.65 -10.08 -0.18
N GLY A 359 22.89 -10.35 0.89
CA GLY A 359 22.20 -9.35 1.71
C GLY A 359 20.95 -8.75 1.06
N GLY A 360 20.61 -9.16 -0.17
CA GLY A 360 19.35 -8.80 -0.81
C GLY A 360 18.20 -9.63 -0.24
N ALA A 361 16.97 -9.21 -0.53
CA ALA A 361 15.77 -9.92 -0.08
C ALA A 361 14.84 -10.20 -1.25
N PHE A 362 14.21 -11.39 -1.19
CA PHE A 362 12.98 -11.66 -1.89
C PHE A 362 11.82 -11.53 -0.89
N SER A 363 10.75 -10.86 -1.30
CA SER A 363 9.48 -10.89 -0.58
C SER A 363 8.40 -11.46 -1.49
N THR A 364 8.03 -12.73 -1.25
CA THR A 364 6.99 -13.43 -2.01
C THR A 364 5.66 -12.71 -1.83
N GLN A 365 5.00 -12.40 -2.94
CA GLN A 365 3.66 -11.81 -2.96
C GLN A 365 2.65 -12.95 -3.04
N THR A 366 2.36 -13.58 -1.90
CA THR A 366 1.58 -14.83 -1.81
C THR A 366 0.22 -14.72 -2.52
N ASP A 367 -0.49 -13.61 -2.35
CA ASP A 367 -1.82 -13.39 -2.97
C ASP A 367 -1.78 -13.23 -4.50
N LEU A 368 -0.61 -12.90 -5.06
CA LEU A 368 -0.41 -12.74 -6.49
C LEU A 368 0.24 -13.98 -7.11
N THR A 369 0.82 -14.85 -6.27
CA THR A 369 1.50 -16.08 -6.70
C THR A 369 0.48 -17.18 -6.96
N THR A 370 0.70 -17.93 -8.05
CA THR A 370 -0.08 -19.09 -8.44
C THR A 370 0.83 -20.32 -8.54
N ASN A 371 0.24 -21.49 -8.75
CA ASN A 371 1.02 -22.71 -9.01
C ASN A 371 1.77 -22.69 -10.36
N SER A 372 1.57 -21.70 -11.22
CA SER A 372 2.31 -21.53 -12.50
C SER A 372 3.25 -20.33 -12.52
N GLU A 373 3.03 -19.34 -11.65
CA GLU A 373 3.75 -18.07 -11.66
C GLU A 373 4.05 -17.62 -10.23
N LEU A 374 5.31 -17.33 -9.94
CA LEU A 374 5.74 -16.69 -8.69
C LEU A 374 5.80 -15.18 -8.90
N VAL A 375 5.17 -14.42 -8.02
CA VAL A 375 5.33 -12.96 -7.96
C VAL A 375 6.09 -12.62 -6.69
N THR A 376 7.18 -11.86 -6.81
CA THR A 376 8.06 -11.50 -5.69
C THR A 376 8.62 -10.10 -5.90
N THR A 377 8.88 -9.38 -4.82
CA THR A 377 9.78 -8.22 -4.90
C THR A 377 11.23 -8.70 -4.81
N LYS A 378 12.13 -7.99 -5.49
CA LYS A 378 13.57 -8.22 -5.51
C LYS A 378 14.28 -6.91 -5.22
N ILE A 379 15.11 -6.89 -4.18
CA ILE A 379 15.88 -5.71 -3.78
C ILE A 379 17.34 -5.90 -4.17
N TYR A 380 17.88 -4.96 -4.96
CA TYR A 380 19.28 -4.93 -5.36
C TYR A 380 20.10 -4.13 -4.35
N ASN A 381 21.32 -4.54 -4.02
CA ASN A 381 22.09 -4.01 -2.89
C ASN A 381 23.05 -2.93 -3.33
N GLU A 382 23.51 -2.99 -4.58
CA GLU A 382 24.38 -1.98 -5.18
C GLU A 382 23.57 -0.71 -5.49
N THR A 383 22.43 -0.87 -6.18
CA THR A 383 21.58 0.25 -6.59
C THR A 383 20.50 0.60 -5.57
N LYS A 384 20.22 -0.31 -4.62
CA LYS A 384 19.07 -0.22 -3.69
C LYS A 384 17.71 -0.27 -4.38
N GLU A 385 17.66 -0.45 -5.69
CA GLU A 385 16.43 -0.54 -6.46
C GLU A 385 15.58 -1.72 -6.02
N THR A 386 14.26 -1.55 -6.12
CA THR A 386 13.29 -2.59 -5.81
C THR A 386 12.45 -2.85 -7.05
N GLU A 387 12.41 -4.10 -7.50
CA GLU A 387 11.58 -4.52 -8.63
C GLU A 387 10.50 -5.48 -8.16
N LEU A 388 9.28 -5.32 -8.67
CA LEU A 388 8.28 -6.37 -8.65
C LEU A 388 8.51 -7.24 -9.88
N ILE A 389 8.77 -8.53 -9.68
CA ILE A 389 9.02 -9.46 -10.77
C ILE A 389 8.03 -10.62 -10.72
N LYS A 390 7.76 -11.16 -11.90
CA LYS A 390 7.04 -12.41 -12.12
C LYS A 390 7.98 -13.45 -12.69
N ILE A 391 7.96 -14.66 -12.14
CA ILE A 391 8.77 -15.79 -12.57
C ILE A 391 7.84 -16.89 -13.07
N ASN A 392 7.97 -17.26 -14.34
CA ASN A 392 7.27 -18.43 -14.87
C ASN A 392 7.88 -19.71 -14.28
N LEU A 393 7.08 -20.49 -13.55
CA LEU A 393 7.64 -21.58 -12.74
C LEU A 393 8.14 -22.78 -13.56
N LEU A 394 7.63 -22.95 -14.78
CA LEU A 394 8.09 -24.00 -15.69
C LEU A 394 9.46 -23.69 -16.29
N THR A 395 9.71 -22.43 -16.64
CA THR A 395 10.90 -22.02 -17.41
C THR A 395 11.96 -21.27 -16.59
N GLY A 396 11.60 -20.75 -15.42
CA GLY A 396 12.46 -19.87 -14.63
C GLY A 396 12.69 -18.48 -15.24
N LYS A 397 11.95 -18.12 -16.30
CA LYS A 397 12.05 -16.82 -16.97
C LYS A 397 11.42 -15.73 -16.10
N GLU A 398 12.14 -14.62 -15.94
CA GLU A 398 11.71 -13.42 -15.21
C GLU A 398 11.08 -12.38 -16.16
N GLU A 399 10.08 -11.67 -15.66
CA GLU A 399 9.44 -10.50 -16.27
C GLU A 399 9.32 -9.42 -15.18
N ILE A 400 9.84 -8.23 -15.44
CA ILE A 400 9.65 -7.08 -14.54
C ILE A 400 8.24 -6.56 -14.73
N LEU A 401 7.50 -6.48 -13.63
CA LEU A 401 6.13 -5.95 -13.60
C LEU A 401 6.12 -4.46 -13.26
N HIS A 402 7.00 -4.02 -12.36
CA HIS A 402 7.07 -2.63 -11.89
C HIS A 402 8.41 -2.30 -11.22
N HIS A 403 8.82 -1.03 -11.28
CA HIS A 403 9.97 -0.50 -10.54
C HIS A 403 9.48 0.37 -9.39
N PHE A 404 9.85 0.01 -8.17
CA PHE A 404 9.59 0.82 -6.98
C PHE A 404 10.81 1.69 -6.62
N PRO A 405 10.59 2.79 -5.88
CA PRO A 405 11.69 3.56 -5.29
C PRO A 405 12.65 2.69 -4.47
N PRO A 406 13.92 3.10 -4.31
CA PRO A 406 14.91 2.30 -3.61
C PRO A 406 14.51 1.92 -2.18
N LEU A 407 14.87 0.71 -1.75
CA LEU A 407 14.54 0.14 -0.43
C LEU A 407 13.04 0.11 -0.11
N THR A 408 12.20 -0.07 -1.13
CA THR A 408 10.77 -0.32 -0.92
C THR A 408 10.57 -1.79 -0.55
N ASN A 409 9.95 -2.05 0.60
CA ASN A 409 9.57 -3.39 1.00
C ASN A 409 8.07 -3.40 1.30
N ILE A 410 7.28 -3.73 0.28
CA ILE A 410 5.82 -3.79 0.38
C ILE A 410 5.30 -5.18 0.05
N THR A 411 4.15 -5.49 0.63
CA THR A 411 3.32 -6.64 0.32
C THR A 411 2.06 -6.16 -0.39
N LEU A 412 1.67 -6.88 -1.43
CA LEU A 412 0.50 -6.63 -2.25
C LEU A 412 -0.59 -7.65 -1.92
N LYS A 413 -1.81 -7.15 -1.78
CA LYS A 413 -3.04 -7.94 -1.58
C LYS A 413 -3.98 -7.67 -2.73
N LYS A 414 -4.51 -8.73 -3.34
CA LYS A 414 -5.47 -8.58 -4.43
C LYS A 414 -6.81 -8.13 -3.86
N ASN A 415 -7.20 -6.90 -4.16
CA ASN A 415 -8.46 -6.32 -3.68
C ASN A 415 -9.03 -5.34 -4.71
N LYS A 416 -9.72 -5.88 -5.71
CA LYS A 416 -10.23 -5.09 -6.83
C LYS A 416 -11.39 -4.21 -6.38
N SER A 417 -11.25 -2.89 -6.59
CA SER A 417 -12.35 -1.94 -6.48
C SER A 417 -12.67 -1.33 -7.84
N VAL A 418 -13.89 -1.56 -8.32
CA VAL A 418 -14.41 -0.90 -9.53
C VAL A 418 -14.61 0.59 -9.28
N GLU A 419 -15.04 0.95 -8.07
CA GLU A 419 -15.31 2.32 -7.66
C GLU A 419 -14.05 3.18 -7.64
N PHE A 420 -12.96 2.67 -7.07
CA PHE A 420 -11.68 3.41 -6.98
C PHE A 420 -10.74 3.13 -8.16
N LYS A 421 -11.14 2.28 -9.12
CA LYS A 421 -10.31 1.83 -10.25
C LYS A 421 -8.97 1.21 -9.80
N THR A 422 -8.99 0.45 -8.71
CA THR A 422 -7.81 -0.23 -8.14
C THR A 422 -7.92 -1.74 -8.27
N GLU A 423 -6.78 -2.44 -8.32
CA GLU A 423 -6.71 -3.91 -8.38
C GLU A 423 -6.05 -4.50 -7.13
N TYR A 424 -5.12 -3.75 -6.53
CA TYR A 424 -4.33 -4.21 -5.39
C TYR A 424 -4.40 -3.19 -4.27
N ASP A 425 -4.42 -3.66 -3.03
CA ASP A 425 -4.03 -2.88 -1.87
C ASP A 425 -2.58 -3.26 -1.52
N PHE A 426 -1.81 -2.33 -0.96
CA PHE A 426 -0.44 -2.59 -0.54
C PHE A 426 -0.16 -2.06 0.85
N TYR A 427 0.84 -2.65 1.48
CA TYR A 427 1.35 -2.19 2.77
C TYR A 427 2.81 -2.55 2.95
N GLY A 428 3.54 -1.77 3.72
CA GLY A 428 4.93 -2.09 4.07
C GLY A 428 5.74 -0.87 4.46
N TYR A 429 7.01 -0.90 4.12
CA TYR A 429 7.98 0.14 4.47
C TYR A 429 8.61 0.74 3.22
N VAL A 430 8.79 2.06 3.24
CA VAL A 430 9.62 2.79 2.28
C VAL A 430 10.71 3.54 3.05
N ALA A 431 11.94 3.50 2.56
CA ALA A 431 13.04 4.20 3.21
C ALA A 431 13.03 5.71 2.94
N SER A 432 12.49 6.13 1.79
CA SER A 432 12.37 7.54 1.40
C SER A 432 11.15 7.78 0.50
N MET A 433 10.63 9.02 0.56
CA MET A 433 9.48 9.48 -0.21
C MET A 433 9.92 10.05 -1.57
N THR A 434 10.43 9.18 -2.44
CA THR A 434 10.89 9.54 -3.80
C THR A 434 10.09 8.79 -4.88
N GLY A 435 10.22 9.22 -6.13
CA GLY A 435 9.52 8.59 -7.25
C GLY A 435 8.00 8.72 -7.10
N GLU A 436 7.28 7.60 -7.14
CA GLU A 436 5.81 7.63 -7.01
C GLU A 436 5.32 8.02 -5.61
N PHE A 437 6.18 7.95 -4.58
CA PHE A 437 5.91 8.44 -3.23
C PHE A 437 6.37 9.89 -3.01
N GLU A 438 6.77 10.61 -4.05
CA GLU A 438 7.08 12.04 -3.94
C GLU A 438 5.82 12.87 -3.62
N GLY A 439 5.96 13.84 -2.71
CA GLY A 439 4.87 14.69 -2.24
C GLY A 439 4.15 14.20 -0.97
N TYR A 440 4.50 13.02 -0.45
CA TYR A 440 4.04 12.53 0.85
C TYR A 440 4.95 13.00 2.00
N LYS A 441 4.41 13.04 3.23
CA LYS A 441 5.11 13.58 4.41
C LYS A 441 6.44 12.84 4.66
N ASN A 442 7.51 13.61 4.89
CA ASN A 442 8.86 13.08 5.09
C ASN A 442 8.97 12.20 6.35
N GLY A 443 9.58 11.03 6.20
CA GLY A 443 10.04 10.18 7.30
C GLY A 443 10.13 8.70 6.90
N PRO A 444 10.93 7.89 7.61
CA PRO A 444 10.79 6.44 7.56
C PRO A 444 9.48 6.06 8.26
N GLY A 445 8.72 5.15 7.67
CA GLY A 445 7.46 4.72 8.28
C GLY A 445 6.70 3.77 7.40
N MET A 446 5.48 3.48 7.84
CA MET A 446 4.65 2.48 7.21
C MET A 446 3.81 3.12 6.11
N VAL A 447 3.88 2.58 4.90
CA VAL A 447 3.00 2.96 3.79
C VAL A 447 1.88 1.95 3.68
N VAL A 448 0.67 2.45 3.46
CA VAL A 448 -0.52 1.65 3.14
C VAL A 448 -1.28 2.35 2.04
N GLY A 449 -1.84 1.62 1.09
CA GLY A 449 -2.54 2.27 -0.03
C GLY A 449 -3.07 1.30 -1.05
N SER A 450 -3.34 1.80 -2.25
CA SER A 450 -3.84 1.01 -3.36
C SER A 450 -3.06 1.26 -4.65
N LEU A 451 -2.95 0.21 -5.47
CA LEU A 451 -2.37 0.24 -6.80
C LEU A 451 -3.43 -0.10 -7.87
N LYS A 452 -3.20 0.45 -9.06
CA LYS A 452 -3.93 0.07 -10.27
C LYS A 452 -3.50 -1.31 -10.77
N LYS A 453 -4.17 -1.81 -11.82
CA LYS A 453 -3.87 -3.11 -12.44
C LYS A 453 -2.45 -3.19 -13.02
N ASP A 454 -1.89 -2.06 -13.44
CA ASP A 454 -0.53 -1.91 -13.96
C ASP A 454 0.48 -1.54 -12.86
N TYR A 455 0.12 -1.74 -11.58
CA TYR A 455 0.96 -1.49 -10.41
C TYR A 455 1.32 -0.02 -10.15
N GLN A 456 0.79 0.93 -10.93
CA GLN A 456 0.94 2.35 -10.63
C GLN A 456 0.22 2.71 -9.33
N LEU A 457 0.86 3.58 -8.53
CA LEU A 457 0.25 4.13 -7.33
C LEU A 457 -1.08 4.83 -7.64
N ALA A 458 -2.15 4.37 -7.00
CA ALA A 458 -3.45 5.05 -7.03
C ALA A 458 -3.60 6.01 -5.86
N SER A 459 -3.16 5.56 -4.68
CA SER A 459 -3.22 6.33 -3.43
C SER A 459 -2.28 5.73 -2.39
N ALA A 460 -1.78 6.58 -1.49
CA ALA A 460 -1.03 6.13 -0.33
C ALA A 460 -1.38 6.97 0.90
N ASN A 461 -1.34 6.31 2.04
CA ASN A 461 -1.27 6.93 3.35
C ASN A 461 0.04 6.52 4.03
N PHE A 462 0.58 7.45 4.81
CA PHE A 462 1.81 7.25 5.55
C PHE A 462 1.55 7.36 7.03
N LEU A 463 1.81 6.26 7.73
CA LEU A 463 1.61 6.15 9.17
C LEU A 463 2.97 6.40 9.83
N GLN A 464 3.15 7.65 10.27
CA GLN A 464 4.37 8.10 10.93
C GLN A 464 4.63 7.29 12.20
N SER A 465 5.91 6.95 12.41
CA SER A 465 6.39 6.27 13.61
C SER A 465 7.74 6.87 14.01
N ASP A 466 8.03 6.90 15.31
CA ASP A 466 9.33 7.32 15.84
C ASP A 466 10.40 6.21 15.72
N ALA A 467 10.01 5.01 15.27
CA ALA A 467 10.89 3.88 15.05
C ALA A 467 10.39 2.96 13.92
N PRO A 468 11.23 2.04 13.38
CA PRO A 468 10.83 1.14 12.30
C PRO A 468 9.62 0.27 12.65
N ILE A 469 8.76 0.06 11.64
CA ILE A 469 7.56 -0.78 11.69
C ILE A 469 7.66 -1.85 10.60
N SER A 470 7.25 -3.08 10.92
CA SER A 470 7.10 -4.16 9.96
C SER A 470 5.71 -4.76 10.10
N ILE A 471 4.90 -4.77 9.03
CA ILE A 471 3.62 -5.47 9.03
C ILE A 471 3.88 -6.95 8.69
N GLY A 472 3.40 -7.84 9.55
CA GLY A 472 3.37 -9.28 9.28
C GLY A 472 2.11 -9.70 8.53
N THR A 473 0.95 -9.14 8.90
CA THR A 473 -0.36 -9.52 8.32
C THR A 473 -1.23 -8.30 8.06
N LEU A 474 -1.92 -8.28 6.92
CA LEU A 474 -3.08 -7.42 6.64
C LEU A 474 -4.18 -8.30 6.03
N THR A 475 -5.26 -8.51 6.77
CA THR A 475 -6.36 -9.39 6.39
C THR A 475 -7.65 -8.57 6.25
N PRO A 476 -8.26 -8.48 5.05
CA PRO A 476 -9.54 -7.80 4.90
C PRO A 476 -10.63 -8.53 5.68
N ILE A 477 -11.45 -7.79 6.42
CA ILE A 477 -12.57 -8.34 7.18
C ILE A 477 -13.79 -8.41 6.24
N PRO A 478 -14.35 -9.61 5.97
CA PRO A 478 -15.38 -9.80 4.96
C PRO A 478 -16.60 -8.88 5.15
N ASN A 479 -17.10 -8.31 4.04
CA ASN A 479 -18.28 -7.42 4.01
C ASN A 479 -18.14 -6.13 4.84
N THR A 480 -16.91 -5.68 5.09
CA THR A 480 -16.64 -4.41 5.78
C THR A 480 -15.53 -3.65 5.05
N ASP A 481 -15.36 -2.37 5.40
CA ASP A 481 -14.20 -1.57 4.96
C ASP A 481 -12.99 -1.73 5.90
N TYR A 482 -12.99 -2.70 6.80
CA TYR A 482 -11.93 -2.87 7.79
C TYR A 482 -10.93 -3.95 7.38
N PHE A 483 -9.71 -3.78 7.85
CA PHE A 483 -8.64 -4.78 7.78
C PHE A 483 -8.16 -5.07 9.19
N PHE A 484 -7.96 -6.34 9.52
CA PHE A 484 -7.13 -6.72 10.64
C PHE A 484 -5.66 -6.60 10.24
N VAL A 485 -4.86 -5.94 11.07
CA VAL A 485 -3.42 -5.77 10.84
C VAL A 485 -2.63 -6.26 12.05
N SER A 486 -1.47 -6.85 11.79
CA SER A 486 -0.54 -7.23 12.83
C SER A 486 0.91 -7.08 12.37
N GLY A 487 1.83 -6.83 13.30
CA GLY A 487 3.22 -6.64 12.97
C GLY A 487 4.14 -6.42 14.16
N LEU A 488 5.34 -5.95 13.84
CA LEU A 488 6.42 -5.66 14.77
C LEU A 488 6.71 -4.15 14.78
N THR A 489 7.03 -3.62 15.95
CA THR A 489 7.37 -2.22 16.14
C THR A 489 8.48 -2.07 17.19
N TYR A 490 9.39 -1.14 16.95
CA TYR A 490 10.34 -0.66 17.97
C TYR A 490 9.79 0.57 18.71
N SER A 491 8.70 1.14 18.21
CA SER A 491 8.04 2.32 18.77
C SER A 491 7.20 1.96 19.99
N GLN A 492 7.22 2.83 20.99
CA GLN A 492 6.31 2.78 22.15
C GLN A 492 5.13 3.75 22.00
N THR A 493 5.08 4.50 20.90
CA THR A 493 4.06 5.52 20.60
C THR A 493 3.18 5.14 19.40
N PHE A 494 3.62 4.19 18.58
CA PHE A 494 2.90 3.74 17.39
C PHE A 494 1.61 2.97 17.70
N SER A 495 1.48 2.39 18.88
CA SER A 495 0.31 1.64 19.32
C SER A 495 0.07 1.89 20.80
N LYS A 496 -1.12 1.55 21.30
CA LYS A 496 -1.45 1.74 22.71
C LYS A 496 -0.50 0.95 23.61
N MET A 497 -0.29 1.46 24.82
CA MET A 497 0.50 0.75 25.82
C MET A 497 -0.06 -0.67 26.02
N PRO A 498 0.79 -1.72 26.04
CA PRO A 498 0.35 -3.10 26.21
C PRO A 498 -0.55 -3.25 27.44
N PRO A 499 -1.82 -3.68 27.29
CA PRO A 499 -2.79 -3.63 28.39
C PRO A 499 -2.49 -4.62 29.52
N LEU A 500 -1.70 -5.67 29.25
CA LEU A 500 -1.39 -6.74 30.22
C LEU A 500 -0.10 -6.51 31.00
N THR A 501 0.92 -5.93 30.36
CA THR A 501 2.28 -5.82 30.93
C THR A 501 2.81 -4.40 31.01
N GLY A 502 2.19 -3.44 30.33
CA GLY A 502 2.84 -2.17 29.99
C GLY A 502 4.04 -2.37 29.08
N TRP A 503 4.83 -1.32 28.87
CA TRP A 503 6.09 -1.43 28.13
C TRP A 503 7.16 -2.11 28.99
N VAL A 504 7.64 -3.27 28.55
CA VAL A 504 8.64 -4.05 29.30
C VAL A 504 10.04 -3.73 28.76
N PRO A 505 11.00 -3.34 29.62
CA PRO A 505 12.39 -3.16 29.21
C PRO A 505 12.98 -4.44 28.62
N LYS A 506 13.69 -4.28 27.51
CA LYS A 506 14.33 -5.38 26.79
C LYS A 506 15.60 -5.79 27.50
N ARG A 507 15.93 -7.09 27.46
CA ARG A 507 17.16 -7.62 28.03
C ARG A 507 18.39 -7.07 27.27
N PRO A 508 19.58 -7.06 27.89
CA PRO A 508 20.81 -6.68 27.22
C PRO A 508 21.02 -7.50 25.93
N TYR A 509 21.66 -6.88 24.92
CA TYR A 509 21.96 -7.52 23.64
C TYR A 509 20.74 -7.93 22.81
N ILE A 510 19.59 -7.26 22.98
CA ILE A 510 18.40 -7.47 22.15
C ILE A 510 18.03 -6.14 21.50
N GLU A 511 17.82 -6.16 20.18
CA GLU A 511 17.43 -4.96 19.39
C GLU A 511 16.08 -4.36 19.85
N GLY A 512 15.18 -5.19 20.40
CA GLY A 512 14.10 -4.72 21.26
C GLY A 512 12.73 -4.55 20.59
N THR A 513 12.30 -5.53 19.80
CA THR A 513 10.98 -5.49 19.12
C THR A 513 9.80 -5.78 20.05
N ASN A 514 8.68 -5.09 19.81
CA ASN A 514 7.36 -5.36 20.35
C ASN A 514 6.42 -5.78 19.22
N SER A 515 5.32 -6.44 19.58
CA SER A 515 4.25 -6.77 18.64
C SER A 515 3.11 -5.76 18.74
N PHE A 516 2.46 -5.45 17.61
CA PHE A 516 1.23 -4.66 17.56
C PHE A 516 0.18 -5.38 16.71
N PHE A 517 -1.08 -5.11 16.98
CA PHE A 517 -2.21 -5.63 16.20
C PHE A 517 -3.47 -4.79 16.40
N GLY A 518 -4.38 -4.87 15.44
CA GLY A 518 -5.69 -4.24 15.53
C GLY A 518 -6.28 -3.98 14.17
N SER A 519 -6.90 -2.82 13.97
CA SER A 519 -7.65 -2.52 12.74
C SER A 519 -7.15 -1.31 11.97
N MET A 520 -7.26 -1.43 10.65
CA MET A 520 -7.25 -0.30 9.72
C MET A 520 -8.61 -0.21 9.02
N LYS A 521 -8.94 0.96 8.48
CA LYS A 521 -10.17 1.18 7.74
C LYS A 521 -9.89 1.80 6.39
N LYS A 522 -10.55 1.30 5.34
CA LYS A 522 -10.65 1.92 4.03
C LYS A 522 -11.64 3.08 4.11
N ILE A 523 -11.20 4.28 3.77
CA ILE A 523 -12.02 5.48 3.74
C ILE A 523 -11.96 6.14 2.37
N GLU A 524 -12.93 7.00 2.09
CA GLU A 524 -12.96 7.79 0.87
C GLU A 524 -12.22 9.11 1.08
N ASP A 525 -11.30 9.41 0.19
CA ASP A 525 -10.61 10.70 0.09
C ASP A 525 -11.12 11.41 -1.17
N TRP A 526 -11.96 12.42 -0.97
CA TRP A 526 -12.60 13.17 -2.05
C TRP A 526 -11.72 14.35 -2.43
N ALA A 527 -11.72 14.72 -3.72
CA ALA A 527 -10.94 15.87 -4.20
C ALA A 527 -11.24 17.13 -3.37
N PRO A 528 -10.28 18.05 -3.20
CA PRO A 528 -10.45 19.22 -2.34
C PRO A 528 -11.61 20.09 -2.83
N ALA A 529 -12.42 20.61 -1.92
CA ALA A 529 -13.45 21.58 -2.24
C ALA A 529 -12.83 22.97 -2.38
N ILE A 530 -13.30 23.74 -3.37
CA ILE A 530 -12.85 25.12 -3.62
C ILE A 530 -14.03 26.06 -3.79
N SER A 531 -13.94 27.25 -3.22
CA SER A 531 -14.86 28.36 -3.42
C SER A 531 -14.11 29.54 -3.99
N ALA A 532 -14.64 30.11 -5.06
CA ALA A 532 -14.18 31.39 -5.60
C ALA A 532 -15.35 32.37 -5.55
N PRO A 533 -15.49 33.16 -4.46
CA PRO A 533 -16.55 34.13 -4.30
C PRO A 533 -16.63 35.10 -5.48
N ALA A 534 -17.84 35.56 -5.77
CA ALA A 534 -18.11 36.32 -6.99
C ALA A 534 -17.42 37.70 -7.02
N ARG A 535 -17.08 38.12 -8.24
CA ARG A 535 -16.68 39.47 -8.69
C ARG A 535 -15.58 40.16 -7.85
N VAL A 536 -14.35 40.08 -8.35
CA VAL A 536 -13.24 40.94 -7.89
C VAL A 536 -13.15 42.16 -8.79
N VAL A 537 -12.79 43.31 -8.20
CA VAL A 537 -12.43 44.51 -8.94
C VAL A 537 -10.91 44.70 -8.84
N LEU A 538 -10.26 44.77 -9.99
CA LEU A 538 -8.82 45.01 -10.11
C LEU A 538 -8.60 46.38 -10.76
N ASN A 539 -7.98 47.31 -10.03
CA ASN A 539 -7.64 48.61 -10.58
C ASN A 539 -6.32 48.51 -11.36
N MET A 540 -6.38 48.77 -12.66
CA MET A 540 -5.25 48.73 -13.58
C MET A 540 -4.30 49.92 -13.42
N ASP A 541 -4.80 51.03 -12.88
CA ASP A 541 -4.03 52.26 -12.65
C ASP A 541 -3.38 52.29 -11.26
N ASP A 542 -3.42 51.17 -10.53
CA ASP A 542 -2.77 51.06 -9.23
C ASP A 542 -1.25 51.16 -9.37
N ALA A 543 -0.65 52.11 -8.64
CA ALA A 543 0.77 52.42 -8.73
C ALA A 543 1.68 51.24 -8.35
N ASP A 544 1.26 50.39 -7.41
CA ASP A 544 2.07 49.26 -6.97
C ASP A 544 1.98 48.11 -7.99
N LEU A 545 0.81 47.92 -8.62
CA LEU A 545 0.67 46.98 -9.74
C LEU A 545 1.50 47.41 -10.96
N ALA A 546 1.56 48.72 -11.25
CA ALA A 546 2.39 49.26 -12.31
C ALA A 546 3.90 49.09 -12.02
N LEU A 547 4.31 49.26 -10.76
CA LEU A 547 5.68 49.05 -10.31
C LEU A 547 6.08 47.57 -10.38
N GLU A 548 5.20 46.68 -9.93
CA GLU A 548 5.38 45.23 -10.01
C GLU A 548 5.60 44.76 -11.46
N LYS A 549 4.76 45.22 -12.39
CA LYS A 549 4.90 44.96 -13.83
C LYS A 549 6.26 45.43 -14.37
N LYS A 550 6.72 46.61 -13.96
CA LYS A 550 8.02 47.15 -14.37
C LYS A 550 9.20 46.32 -13.86
N ASN A 551 9.06 45.73 -12.67
CA ASN A 551 10.11 44.95 -12.02
C ASN A 551 10.06 43.45 -12.36
N GLY A 552 9.03 42.99 -13.08
CA GLY A 552 8.83 41.57 -13.38
C GLY A 552 8.48 40.73 -12.14
N GLN A 553 7.86 41.34 -11.12
CA GLN A 553 7.37 40.66 -9.93
C GLN A 553 5.89 40.26 -10.11
N GLN A 554 5.35 39.40 -9.24
CA GLN A 554 3.93 38.97 -9.30
C GLN A 554 3.23 38.91 -7.92
N GLY A 555 3.81 39.50 -6.87
CA GLY A 555 3.28 39.33 -5.51
C GLY A 555 1.95 40.04 -5.25
N ILE A 556 1.79 41.26 -5.74
CA ILE A 556 0.58 42.08 -5.59
C ILE A 556 -0.53 41.53 -6.48
N LEU A 557 -0.22 41.19 -7.74
CA LEU A 557 -1.21 40.60 -8.64
C LEU A 557 -1.71 39.27 -8.09
N ASP A 558 -0.82 38.39 -7.64
CA ASP A 558 -1.18 37.12 -6.99
C ASP A 558 -2.08 37.38 -5.78
N ASN A 559 -1.67 38.27 -4.87
CA ASN A 559 -2.45 38.55 -3.67
C ASN A 559 -3.85 39.10 -4.00
N TRP A 560 -3.94 40.01 -4.96
CA TRP A 560 -5.22 40.61 -5.36
C TRP A 560 -6.13 39.58 -6.04
N LEU A 561 -5.58 38.76 -6.92
CA LEU A 561 -6.34 37.72 -7.62
C LEU A 561 -6.69 36.53 -6.74
N LEU A 562 -5.98 36.28 -5.64
CA LEU A 562 -6.31 35.21 -4.68
C LEU A 562 -7.26 35.71 -3.58
N THR A 563 -7.00 36.88 -3.00
CA THR A 563 -7.75 37.41 -1.83
C THR A 563 -8.93 38.31 -2.22
N GLY A 564 -8.96 38.80 -3.46
CA GLY A 564 -9.95 39.75 -3.97
C GLY A 564 -9.59 41.21 -3.69
N GLU A 565 -8.51 41.49 -2.95
CA GLU A 565 -8.08 42.83 -2.57
C GLU A 565 -6.55 42.93 -2.64
N LYS A 566 -6.03 44.11 -3.00
CA LYS A 566 -4.59 44.37 -3.12
C LYS A 566 -3.78 43.94 -1.89
N ASN A 567 -4.24 44.32 -0.70
CA ASN A 567 -3.63 43.99 0.59
C ASN A 567 -4.52 43.02 1.39
N GLY A 568 -5.37 42.25 0.70
CA GLY A 568 -6.26 41.30 1.33
C GLY A 568 -5.50 40.14 1.98
N SER A 569 -6.21 39.36 2.77
CA SER A 569 -5.70 38.12 3.36
C SER A 569 -6.51 36.93 2.86
N LEU A 570 -5.99 35.72 3.01
CA LEU A 570 -6.72 34.49 2.67
C LEU A 570 -7.94 34.24 3.60
N THR A 571 -8.06 35.01 4.67
CA THR A 571 -9.26 35.01 5.54
C THR A 571 -10.36 35.95 5.04
N SER A 572 -10.05 36.83 4.08
CA SER A 572 -11.00 37.82 3.54
C SER A 572 -12.26 37.15 2.97
N PRO A 573 -13.44 37.78 3.07
CA PRO A 573 -14.68 37.23 2.52
C PRO A 573 -14.65 36.97 1.01
N LEU A 574 -13.84 37.75 0.28
CA LEU A 574 -13.65 37.62 -1.16
C LEU A 574 -12.50 36.70 -1.55
N ALA A 575 -11.76 36.15 -0.59
CA ALA A 575 -10.67 35.24 -0.89
C ALA A 575 -11.22 33.97 -1.53
N VAL A 576 -10.47 33.42 -2.49
CA VAL A 576 -10.64 32.02 -2.88
C VAL A 576 -10.36 31.19 -1.63
N LYS A 577 -11.16 30.17 -1.36
CA LYS A 577 -11.02 29.33 -0.17
C LYS A 577 -11.03 27.87 -0.56
N VAL A 578 -10.26 27.07 0.16
CA VAL A 578 -10.20 25.62 -0.05
C VAL A 578 -10.46 24.89 1.25
N ALA A 579 -11.02 23.69 1.13
CA ALA A 579 -11.29 22.80 2.24
C ALA A 579 -11.16 21.37 1.78
N ASP A 580 -10.65 20.51 2.66
CA ASP A 580 -10.46 19.10 2.39
C ASP A 580 -10.49 18.38 3.75
N THR A 581 -11.40 17.44 3.98
CA THR A 581 -11.46 16.87 5.34
C THR A 581 -10.39 15.84 5.60
N TYR A 582 -9.83 15.22 4.56
CA TYR A 582 -8.79 14.22 4.71
C TYR A 582 -7.45 14.93 4.95
N ASP A 583 -7.06 15.84 4.06
CA ASP A 583 -5.79 16.56 4.15
C ASP A 583 -5.73 17.48 5.38
N LEU A 584 -6.86 17.99 5.88
CA LEU A 584 -6.94 18.85 7.07
C LEU A 584 -7.27 18.10 8.37
N HIS A 585 -7.36 16.76 8.35
CA HIS A 585 -7.74 16.02 9.54
C HIS A 585 -6.71 16.23 10.69
N PRO A 586 -7.14 16.46 11.95
CA PRO A 586 -6.20 16.77 13.03
C PRO A 586 -5.16 15.67 13.32
N GLU A 587 -5.54 14.40 13.13
CA GLU A 587 -4.70 13.25 13.53
C GLU A 587 -3.81 12.72 12.39
N TYR A 588 -4.30 12.81 11.15
CA TYR A 588 -3.66 12.18 9.99
C TYR A 588 -3.61 13.09 8.76
N GLY A 589 -4.19 14.29 8.87
CA GLY A 589 -4.12 15.30 7.83
C GLY A 589 -2.68 15.65 7.54
N LYS A 590 -2.40 15.77 6.24
CA LYS A 590 -1.06 16.01 5.73
C LYS A 590 -0.75 17.50 5.63
N LEU A 591 -1.77 18.36 5.71
CA LEU A 591 -1.65 19.80 5.50
C LEU A 591 -2.41 20.56 6.59
N THR A 592 -1.86 21.70 6.98
CA THR A 592 -2.62 22.74 7.65
C THR A 592 -3.52 23.47 6.66
N ALA A 593 -4.54 24.15 7.16
CA ALA A 593 -5.40 25.00 6.32
C ALA A 593 -4.60 26.05 5.55
N ALA A 594 -3.54 26.61 6.14
CA ALA A 594 -2.68 27.59 5.49
C ALA A 594 -1.83 26.97 4.36
N GLU A 595 -1.30 25.76 4.56
CA GLU A 595 -0.53 25.05 3.54
C GLU A 595 -1.41 24.63 2.36
N LEU A 596 -2.61 24.10 2.62
CA LEU A 596 -3.56 23.76 1.56
C LEU A 596 -3.98 25.01 0.76
N GLN A 597 -4.24 26.10 1.46
CA GLN A 597 -4.61 27.38 0.86
C GLN A 597 -3.49 28.00 0.01
N ALA A 598 -2.23 27.82 0.39
CA ALA A 598 -1.07 28.27 -0.38
C ALA A 598 -0.89 27.53 -1.72
N LYS A 599 -1.55 26.37 -1.90
CA LYS A 599 -1.49 25.57 -3.14
C LYS A 599 -2.47 26.01 -4.22
N ILE A 600 -3.34 26.99 -3.98
CA ILE A 600 -4.30 27.46 -4.98
C ILE A 600 -3.54 27.97 -6.21
N ASN A 601 -3.90 27.45 -7.38
CA ASN A 601 -3.28 27.75 -8.68
C ASN A 601 -1.77 27.46 -8.77
N LYS A 602 -1.20 26.74 -7.80
CA LYS A 602 0.19 26.29 -7.84
C LYS A 602 0.33 25.00 -8.64
N ASN A 603 1.50 24.81 -9.25
CA ASN A 603 1.80 23.57 -9.92
C ASN A 603 2.00 22.47 -8.86
N PRO A 604 1.22 21.37 -8.88
CA PRO A 604 1.31 20.32 -7.87
C PRO A 604 2.64 19.57 -7.85
N LEU A 605 3.48 19.72 -8.88
CA LEU A 605 4.83 19.16 -8.94
C LEU A 605 5.90 20.14 -8.47
N ASP A 606 5.62 21.44 -8.49
CA ASP A 606 6.57 22.50 -8.09
C ASP A 606 5.81 23.76 -7.64
N ASN A 607 5.67 23.93 -6.33
CA ASN A 607 4.94 25.06 -5.76
C ASN A 607 5.70 26.39 -5.86
N ASP A 608 7.01 26.35 -6.16
CA ASP A 608 7.86 27.54 -6.27
C ASP A 608 7.69 28.23 -7.63
N LEU A 609 7.10 27.56 -8.62
CA LEU A 609 6.73 28.17 -9.89
C LEU A 609 5.71 29.31 -9.67
N ALA A 610 5.93 30.39 -10.44
CA ALA A 610 5.02 31.52 -10.50
C ALA A 610 3.67 31.10 -11.13
N ILE A 611 2.58 31.76 -10.74
CA ILE A 611 1.26 31.44 -11.25
C ILE A 611 1.12 31.96 -12.69
N ASP A 612 0.85 31.06 -13.64
CA ASP A 612 0.56 31.44 -15.02
C ASP A 612 -0.90 31.91 -15.17
N TRP A 613 -1.14 33.15 -14.76
CA TRP A 613 -2.46 33.79 -14.84
C TRP A 613 -3.00 33.87 -16.27
N GLU A 614 -2.14 34.00 -17.28
CA GLU A 614 -2.57 34.06 -18.68
C GLU A 614 -3.20 32.74 -19.12
N SER A 615 -2.55 31.62 -18.82
CA SER A 615 -3.10 30.27 -19.07
C SER A 615 -4.38 30.01 -18.28
N LEU A 616 -4.58 30.67 -17.13
CA LEU A 616 -5.80 30.60 -16.32
C LEU A 616 -6.92 31.54 -16.79
N GLY A 617 -6.72 32.26 -17.90
CA GLY A 617 -7.72 33.14 -18.50
C GLY A 617 -7.67 34.58 -18.00
N PHE A 618 -6.61 34.98 -17.31
CA PHE A 618 -6.35 36.37 -16.92
C PHE A 618 -5.19 36.97 -17.71
N LYS A 619 -5.50 37.87 -18.63
CA LYS A 619 -4.51 38.61 -19.42
C LYS A 619 -4.50 40.06 -18.99
N LEU A 620 -3.41 40.51 -18.39
CA LEU A 620 -3.31 41.85 -17.80
C LEU A 620 -3.65 42.97 -18.79
N GLU A 621 -3.16 42.88 -20.03
CA GLU A 621 -3.34 43.92 -21.06
C GLU A 621 -4.73 43.99 -21.71
N GLU A 622 -5.56 42.95 -21.59
CA GLU A 622 -6.86 42.90 -22.30
C GLU A 622 -7.99 43.55 -21.48
N ARG A 623 -8.54 44.69 -21.87
CA ARG A 623 -9.60 45.37 -21.09
C ARG A 623 -10.88 44.53 -20.90
N GLY A 624 -11.63 44.88 -19.84
CA GLY A 624 -12.95 44.35 -19.54
C GLY A 624 -12.95 43.12 -18.60
N PRO A 625 -14.15 42.58 -18.31
CA PRO A 625 -14.31 41.44 -17.42
C PRO A 625 -13.69 40.18 -18.00
N GLN A 626 -12.89 39.48 -17.20
CA GLN A 626 -12.27 38.21 -17.56
C GLN A 626 -12.73 37.11 -16.62
N LYS A 627 -13.05 35.95 -17.18
CA LYS A 627 -13.39 34.75 -16.40
C LYS A 627 -12.10 34.01 -16.10
N VAL A 628 -11.67 34.05 -14.85
CA VAL A 628 -10.40 33.48 -14.39
C VAL A 628 -10.67 32.18 -13.67
N LYS A 629 -9.87 31.17 -14.01
CA LYS A 629 -9.95 29.83 -13.43
C LYS A 629 -9.08 29.72 -12.18
N TYR A 630 -9.61 28.99 -11.22
CA TYR A 630 -8.97 28.65 -9.96
C TYR A 630 -9.00 27.16 -9.79
N PHE A 631 -7.88 26.56 -9.41
CA PHE A 631 -7.80 25.14 -9.13
C PHE A 631 -7.01 24.89 -7.85
N ILE A 632 -7.25 23.72 -7.28
CA ILE A 632 -6.51 23.19 -6.14
C ILE A 632 -6.24 21.71 -6.40
N ALA A 633 -5.06 21.25 -6.00
CA ALA A 633 -4.67 19.86 -5.97
C ALA A 633 -4.32 19.46 -4.53
N ASP A 634 -4.88 18.35 -4.05
CA ASP A 634 -4.56 17.78 -2.75
C ASP A 634 -3.25 16.97 -2.78
N THR A 635 -2.90 16.33 -1.66
CA THR A 635 -1.73 15.44 -1.59
C THR A 635 -1.87 14.16 -2.44
N SER A 636 -3.09 13.79 -2.80
CA SER A 636 -3.45 12.65 -3.65
C SER A 636 -3.49 13.02 -5.15
N LYS A 637 -3.15 14.28 -5.48
CA LYS A 637 -3.20 14.87 -6.83
C LYS A 637 -4.61 14.92 -7.44
N GLN A 638 -5.66 14.80 -6.64
CA GLN A 638 -7.02 15.03 -7.09
C GLN A 638 -7.23 16.54 -7.22
N THR A 639 -7.92 16.94 -8.29
CA THR A 639 -8.07 18.35 -8.62
C THR A 639 -9.52 18.79 -8.64
N THR A 640 -9.74 20.00 -8.14
CA THR A 640 -11.02 20.71 -8.32
C THR A 640 -10.77 22.07 -8.93
N VAL A 641 -11.62 22.42 -9.89
CA VAL A 641 -11.55 23.69 -10.62
C VAL A 641 -12.84 24.47 -10.40
N THR A 642 -12.73 25.79 -10.25
CA THR A 642 -13.84 26.72 -10.30
C THR A 642 -13.42 27.97 -11.06
N SER A 643 -14.34 28.89 -11.33
CA SER A 643 -14.01 30.16 -11.96
C SER A 643 -14.75 31.30 -11.30
N ARG A 644 -14.15 32.49 -11.34
CA ARG A 644 -14.84 33.75 -11.02
C ARG A 644 -14.52 34.83 -12.04
N TRP A 645 -15.38 35.83 -12.08
CA TRP A 645 -15.17 37.02 -12.90
C TRP A 645 -14.28 38.03 -12.18
N ILE A 646 -13.27 38.51 -12.89
CA ILE A 646 -12.40 39.61 -12.50
C ILE A 646 -12.75 40.80 -13.39
N ASN A 647 -13.23 41.87 -12.78
CA ASN A 647 -13.55 43.12 -13.46
C ASN A 647 -12.34 44.04 -13.38
N LYS A 648 -11.69 44.27 -14.51
CA LYS A 648 -10.63 45.26 -14.60
C LYS A 648 -11.23 46.64 -14.79
N VAL A 649 -10.81 47.55 -13.94
CA VAL A 649 -11.22 48.96 -13.98
C VAL A 649 -9.99 49.81 -14.18
N ASP A 650 -10.15 50.82 -15.01
CA ASP A 650 -9.22 51.92 -15.24
C ASP A 650 -10.00 53.24 -15.10
N ASP A 651 -9.32 54.37 -15.26
CA ASP A 651 -9.92 55.71 -15.24
C ASP A 651 -11.04 55.91 -16.30
N GLU A 652 -11.15 55.01 -17.28
CA GLU A 652 -12.17 55.03 -18.34
C GLU A 652 -13.33 54.05 -18.07
N THR A 653 -13.33 53.35 -16.94
CA THR A 653 -14.30 52.30 -16.60
C THR A 653 -15.37 52.77 -15.62
N ILE A 654 -16.63 52.66 -16.03
CA ILE A 654 -17.80 52.83 -15.16
C ILE A 654 -18.15 51.47 -14.52
N TYR A 655 -18.03 51.38 -13.20
CA TYR A 655 -18.35 50.18 -12.43
C TYR A 655 -19.63 50.36 -11.59
N ASN A 656 -20.52 49.37 -11.61
CA ASN A 656 -21.67 49.27 -10.71
C ASN A 656 -22.03 47.80 -10.39
N GLU A 657 -23.10 47.62 -9.61
CA GLU A 657 -23.65 46.31 -9.24
C GLU A 657 -24.09 45.42 -10.43
N LYS A 658 -24.21 45.98 -11.64
CA LYS A 658 -24.54 45.25 -12.87
C LYS A 658 -23.30 44.86 -13.69
N GLY A 659 -22.14 45.48 -13.46
CA GLY A 659 -20.87 45.15 -14.13
C GLY A 659 -19.90 46.33 -14.27
N ALA A 660 -18.78 46.08 -14.96
CA ALA A 660 -17.81 47.10 -15.38
C ALA A 660 -17.93 47.37 -16.89
N LEU A 661 -17.95 48.64 -17.29
CA LEU A 661 -17.99 49.07 -18.69
C LEU A 661 -16.97 50.19 -18.92
N ALA A 662 -15.96 49.94 -19.75
CA ALA A 662 -15.10 51.00 -20.29
C ALA A 662 -15.63 51.46 -21.65
N VAL A 663 -15.47 52.74 -21.98
CA VAL A 663 -15.88 53.27 -23.30
C VAL A 663 -15.08 52.59 -24.43
N SER A 664 -13.83 52.23 -24.16
CA SER A 664 -12.95 51.46 -25.03
C SER A 664 -13.37 49.99 -25.26
N ASN A 665 -14.29 49.44 -24.45
CA ASN A 665 -14.88 48.11 -24.70
C ASN A 665 -15.90 48.14 -25.85
N PHE A 666 -16.25 49.33 -26.33
CA PHE A 666 -16.94 49.54 -27.59
C PHE A 666 -15.90 49.78 -28.68
N ALA A 667 -16.16 49.33 -29.91
CA ALA A 667 -15.23 49.42 -31.05
C ALA A 667 -14.97 50.86 -31.55
N ILE A 668 -15.17 51.87 -30.70
CA ILE A 668 -15.07 53.29 -31.04
C ILE A 668 -14.13 53.95 -30.03
N ASP A 669 -12.96 54.39 -30.51
CA ASP A 669 -12.04 55.20 -29.72
C ASP A 669 -12.71 56.55 -29.40
N VAL A 670 -12.57 57.05 -28.16
CA VAL A 670 -13.18 58.30 -27.70
C VAL A 670 -12.77 59.49 -28.59
N LYS A 671 -11.59 59.43 -29.21
CA LYS A 671 -11.08 60.45 -30.14
C LYS A 671 -11.87 60.53 -31.44
N ASP A 672 -12.54 59.44 -31.82
CA ASP A 672 -13.36 59.36 -33.03
C ASP A 672 -14.82 59.78 -32.78
N VAL A 673 -15.25 59.93 -31.51
CA VAL A 673 -16.64 60.31 -31.17
C VAL A 673 -16.99 61.71 -31.68
N ALA A 674 -16.00 62.59 -31.86
CA ALA A 674 -16.21 63.94 -32.40
C ALA A 674 -16.42 63.98 -33.93
N THR A 675 -16.05 62.91 -34.64
CA THR A 675 -16.03 62.86 -36.12
C THR A 675 -17.03 61.88 -36.72
N ILE A 676 -17.67 61.03 -35.90
CA ILE A 676 -18.62 60.01 -36.36
C ILE A 676 -20.06 60.50 -36.13
N ASP A 677 -20.90 60.43 -37.17
CA ASP A 677 -22.31 60.81 -37.06
C ASP A 677 -23.19 59.73 -36.40
N GLU A 678 -24.41 60.10 -36.03
CA GLU A 678 -25.36 59.21 -35.35
C GLU A 678 -25.67 57.92 -36.14
N ILE A 679 -25.59 57.97 -37.47
CA ILE A 679 -25.87 56.84 -38.36
C ILE A 679 -24.70 55.85 -38.33
N GLU A 680 -23.48 56.37 -38.35
CA GLU A 680 -22.24 55.58 -38.35
C GLU A 680 -21.94 54.99 -36.96
N VAL A 681 -22.25 55.71 -35.86
CA VAL A 681 -22.27 55.16 -34.50
C VAL A 681 -23.27 53.99 -34.40
N LYS A 682 -24.49 54.14 -34.94
CA LYS A 682 -25.50 53.06 -34.95
C LYS A 682 -25.08 51.87 -35.83
N LYS A 683 -24.23 52.08 -36.83
CA LYS A 683 -23.72 51.04 -37.73
C LYS A 683 -22.57 50.26 -37.10
N LEU A 684 -21.65 50.96 -36.42
CA LEU A 684 -20.53 50.37 -35.66
C LEU A 684 -21.02 49.65 -34.40
N ALA A 685 -22.01 50.20 -33.70
CA ALA A 685 -22.69 49.54 -32.58
C ALA A 685 -23.53 48.32 -32.99
N LYS A 686 -23.94 48.22 -34.27
CA LYS A 686 -24.55 47.01 -34.86
C LYS A 686 -23.51 46.02 -35.41
N GLY A 687 -22.30 46.49 -35.71
CA GLY A 687 -21.16 45.69 -36.18
C GLY A 687 -20.47 44.89 -35.08
N SER A 688 -20.61 45.31 -33.81
CA SER A 688 -20.30 44.46 -32.66
C SER A 688 -21.35 43.34 -32.58
N LYS A 689 -21.10 42.25 -33.31
CA LYS A 689 -21.84 41.00 -33.17
C LYS A 689 -21.67 40.50 -31.73
N TYR A 690 -22.56 40.98 -30.86
CA TYR A 690 -23.13 40.20 -29.79
C TYR A 690 -23.66 38.91 -30.45
N ARG A 691 -22.88 37.83 -30.38
CA ARG A 691 -23.38 36.47 -30.62
C ARG A 691 -24.40 36.20 -29.51
N ARG A 692 -25.64 36.64 -29.73
CA ARG A 692 -26.82 36.08 -29.05
C ARG A 692 -26.82 34.58 -29.37
N ARG A 693 -26.22 33.75 -28.51
CA ARG A 693 -26.59 32.34 -28.44
C ARG A 693 -28.03 32.32 -27.91
N LYS A 694 -28.95 31.86 -28.76
CA LYS A 694 -30.33 31.56 -28.36
C LYS A 694 -30.30 30.62 -27.15
N ARG A 695 -31.23 30.87 -26.21
CA ARG A 695 -31.61 29.96 -25.13
C ARG A 695 -31.88 28.56 -25.65
#